data_AF-A0A371K2A0-F1
#
_entry.id   AF-A0A371K2A0-F1
#
_cell.length_a   1.000
_cell.length_b   1.000
_cell.length_c   1.000
_cell.angle_alpha   90.00
_cell.angle_beta   90.00
_cell.angle_gamma   90.00
#
_symmetry.space_group_name_H-M   'P 1'
#
loop_
_entity.id
_entity.type
_entity.pdbx_description
1 polymer ?
#
loop_
_entity_poly.entity_id
_entity_poly.type
_entity_poly.pdbx_seq_one_letter_code
_entity_poly.pdbx_strand_id
1 'polypeptide(L)'
;MTAGEGPRQKLSRENYYVPEWYQRGFRLDGADAWLLNISPPRLRPDGSPILVAPRPRPPKACFWEKDLYVTRFGEKFNDQVETVLFQDIDDFGATAVRAFIGGDPIAVHDQYRPMLAYLGAQTLRTPKGLDWIRSRYPALSQIELLVEMQHLRHMFGTLWAESVHEVVSAEDSSVKFLLTDQPVTTFNAALPVDAAPLAYPDDAPVTWNGTQTLFALDQNHLLILTHVHYAKNPGAVEPTAKRTNARFFGNTLMRTDALIRSRRFDSDAVIAINTWLKSRARRYIAAGKPEWLYPELDQPIDRTSLAQLLRPPEEGLWRFGGEIHIGYKDGTFGYRDPYGRTSREHEFVAKPLSTKSPAPGDPCPCGRGDTFAQCCEPLPPWQRPPWDVWSVRERNEGFLRAIYGVLDIKDESAWDRIQRTLSDEQVARLHRISQSLWPPDTDLTALLPRPGDGRLRAVYMGPSDVRSAGKSFISLVPLFDQIWVMDPFIAARNLRPEYSPVTTPGPHKQQLLKNVMFWLMLEPLIRAGKVVVFPDPGDISPEFQHAMREMALERTANWHPKPQDFVEFRGFSTEDMKRSLLQLPDDVLRPIFKRATPDKSDAFIQQAIDHMRCDAERDPLALLQLLPDATLLNQTFALRSVNLEVAVFIAQSLGAVIVTNVRALWEHLHLHTRAAATLGEAPSTDAGMHMKGAMNPFDSLEVAASPTAEAARVALRHLLTAAGDRRDTAKALAALGTRLAALMGDGKALHNPDATLTLAVTASMPISGFETPTAQRLIVGFGRGEPPASLGLVLFCKADFDDVDKAEEYDD
;
A
#
# COMPACT_ATOMS: atom_id res chain seq x y z
N MET A 1 1.02 29.98 46.31
CA MET A 1 2.12 30.68 45.61
C MET A 1 1.72 30.79 44.16
N THR A 2 1.36 31.99 43.73
CA THR A 2 1.02 32.34 42.34
C THR A 2 2.27 32.29 41.49
N ALA A 3 2.41 31.25 40.67
CA ALA A 3 3.42 31.21 39.63
C ALA A 3 3.10 32.33 38.62
N GLY A 4 4.02 33.27 38.46
CA GLY A 4 3.88 34.36 37.50
C GLY A 4 3.72 33.81 36.09
N GLU A 5 2.70 34.28 35.37
CA GLU A 5 2.62 34.13 33.93
C GLU A 5 3.87 34.79 33.32
N GLY A 6 4.78 33.98 32.79
CA GLY A 6 5.82 34.47 31.89
C GLY A 6 5.20 35.19 30.69
N PRO A 7 5.97 36.06 30.00
CA PRO A 7 5.44 36.82 28.87
C PRO A 7 4.80 35.87 27.84
N ARG A 8 3.51 36.09 27.54
CA ARG A 8 2.79 35.33 26.50
C ARG A 8 3.52 35.52 25.17
N GLN A 9 4.21 34.49 24.71
CA GLN A 9 4.83 34.45 23.40
C GLN A 9 3.76 34.78 22.36
N LYS A 10 4.03 35.78 21.51
CA LYS A 10 3.08 36.24 20.50
C LYS A 10 2.96 35.15 19.43
N LEU A 11 1.80 34.51 19.36
CA LEU A 11 1.50 33.46 18.37
C LEU A 11 1.82 33.94 16.95
N SER A 12 2.60 33.14 16.21
CA SER A 12 2.83 33.35 14.79
C SER A 12 1.58 32.96 14.02
N ARG A 13 0.82 33.97 13.59
CA ARG A 13 -0.41 33.80 12.79
C ARG A 13 -0.20 34.04 11.31
N GLU A 14 0.96 34.57 10.92
CA GLU A 14 1.37 34.73 9.53
C GLU A 14 2.32 33.58 9.22
N ASN A 15 1.79 32.53 8.59
CA ASN A 15 2.56 31.32 8.31
C ASN A 15 3.19 31.43 6.94
N TYR A 16 4.52 31.52 6.90
CA TYR A 16 5.26 31.65 5.66
C TYR A 16 5.43 30.27 5.03
N TYR A 17 4.78 30.01 3.91
CA TYR A 17 4.96 28.76 3.18
C TYR A 17 6.12 28.83 2.17
N VAL A 18 6.57 30.04 1.82
CA VAL A 18 7.88 30.27 1.20
C VAL A 18 8.73 31.10 2.16
N PRO A 19 9.82 30.55 2.73
CA PRO A 19 10.60 31.24 3.77
C PRO A 19 11.19 32.56 3.31
N GLU A 20 11.21 33.57 4.18
CA GLU A 20 11.78 34.88 3.83
C GLU A 20 13.24 34.81 3.36
N TRP A 21 14.05 33.92 3.94
CA TRP A 21 15.46 33.76 3.56
C TRP A 21 15.58 33.30 2.10
N TYR A 22 14.68 32.44 1.64
CA TYR A 22 14.67 31.90 0.29
C TYR A 22 14.18 32.97 -0.70
N GLN A 23 13.14 33.72 -0.33
CA GLN A 23 12.65 34.86 -1.12
C GLN A 23 13.74 35.91 -1.41
N ARG A 24 14.69 36.12 -0.48
CA ARG A 24 15.81 37.06 -0.68
C ARG A 24 16.74 36.66 -1.82
N GLY A 25 16.81 35.38 -2.20
CA GLY A 25 17.60 34.89 -3.35
C GLY A 25 17.07 35.36 -4.71
N PHE A 26 15.84 35.89 -4.76
CA PHE A 26 15.18 36.33 -6.00
C PHE A 26 15.19 37.86 -6.19
N ARG A 27 15.98 38.57 -5.36
CA ARG A 27 16.11 40.03 -5.43
C ARG A 27 17.20 40.43 -6.41
N LEU A 28 16.91 41.44 -7.24
CA LEU A 28 17.89 42.07 -8.11
C LEU A 28 18.49 43.29 -7.38
N ASP A 29 19.82 43.35 -7.28
CA ASP A 29 20.56 44.47 -6.66
C ASP A 29 20.09 44.86 -5.24
N GLY A 30 19.58 43.89 -4.48
CA GLY A 30 19.06 44.09 -3.12
C GLY A 30 17.68 44.77 -3.06
N ALA A 31 17.08 45.12 -4.20
CA ALA A 31 15.74 45.70 -4.28
C ALA A 31 14.64 44.68 -3.93
N ASP A 32 13.48 45.18 -3.53
CA ASP A 32 12.30 44.33 -3.29
C ASP A 32 11.79 43.73 -4.61
N ALA A 33 11.45 42.44 -4.57
CA ALA A 33 10.92 41.73 -5.72
C ALA A 33 9.51 42.23 -6.05
N TRP A 34 9.16 42.20 -7.33
CA TRP A 34 7.83 42.50 -7.83
C TRP A 34 6.94 41.28 -7.65
N LEU A 35 5.83 41.43 -6.92
CA LEU A 35 4.84 40.38 -6.67
C LEU A 35 3.63 40.58 -7.57
N LEU A 36 3.20 39.52 -8.26
CA LEU A 36 1.97 39.47 -9.05
C LEU A 36 1.00 38.43 -8.48
N ASN A 37 -0.28 38.80 -8.40
CA ASN A 37 -1.38 37.87 -8.15
C ASN A 37 -1.95 37.41 -9.50
N ILE A 38 -1.81 36.12 -9.80
CA ILE A 38 -2.25 35.48 -11.05
C ILE A 38 -3.64 34.84 -10.96
N SER A 39 -4.35 34.97 -9.83
CA SER A 39 -5.74 34.52 -9.75
C SER A 39 -6.62 35.23 -10.80
N PRO A 40 -7.69 34.57 -11.29
CA PRO A 40 -8.64 35.19 -12.19
C PRO A 40 -9.09 36.56 -11.66
N PRO A 41 -9.10 37.61 -12.51
CA PRO A 41 -9.41 38.95 -12.07
C PRO A 41 -10.85 38.99 -11.54
N ARG A 42 -11.07 39.71 -10.44
CA ARG A 42 -12.43 40.02 -9.99
C ARG A 42 -13.11 40.86 -11.06
N LEU A 43 -14.39 40.61 -11.29
CA LEU A 43 -15.17 41.41 -12.22
C LEU A 43 -15.76 42.62 -11.47
N ARG A 44 -15.77 43.78 -12.14
CA ARG A 44 -16.58 44.93 -11.75
C ARG A 44 -18.07 44.61 -11.97
N PRO A 45 -19.00 45.40 -11.39
CA PRO A 45 -20.44 45.21 -11.63
C PRO A 45 -20.85 45.22 -13.12
N ASP A 46 -20.06 45.84 -13.99
CA ASP A 46 -20.26 45.90 -15.45
C ASP A 46 -19.69 44.69 -16.20
N GLY A 47 -19.13 43.69 -15.50
CA GLY A 47 -18.50 42.51 -16.08
C GLY A 47 -17.06 42.71 -16.54
N SER A 48 -16.48 43.92 -16.44
CA SER A 48 -15.08 44.17 -16.81
C SER A 48 -14.10 43.65 -15.75
N PRO A 49 -12.93 43.09 -16.14
CA PRO A 49 -11.95 42.59 -15.18
C PRO A 49 -11.23 43.73 -14.43
N ILE A 50 -11.02 43.53 -13.13
CA ILE A 50 -10.13 44.34 -12.30
C ILE A 50 -8.72 43.74 -12.40
N LEU A 51 -7.88 44.35 -13.22
CA LEU A 51 -6.49 43.93 -13.41
C LEU A 51 -5.66 44.27 -12.17
N VAL A 52 -4.96 43.26 -11.63
CA VAL A 52 -4.03 43.45 -10.51
C VAL A 52 -2.65 43.73 -11.09
N ALA A 53 -2.18 44.97 -10.94
CA ALA A 53 -0.83 45.35 -11.32
C ALA A 53 0.21 44.77 -10.34
N PRO A 54 1.39 44.35 -10.82
CA PRO A 54 2.47 43.88 -9.95
C PRO A 54 2.99 45.03 -9.09
N ARG A 55 3.47 44.72 -7.88
CA ARG A 55 4.01 45.73 -6.95
C ARG A 55 5.29 45.23 -6.28
N PRO A 56 6.28 46.10 -6.03
CA PRO A 56 7.43 45.73 -5.23
C PRO A 56 6.97 45.44 -3.80
N ARG A 57 7.45 44.33 -3.23
CA ARG A 57 7.09 43.89 -1.88
C ARG A 57 8.31 43.30 -1.16
N PRO A 58 8.49 43.60 0.14
CA PRO A 58 9.50 42.94 0.94
C PRO A 58 9.08 41.48 1.24
N PRO A 59 10.04 40.57 1.51
CA PRO A 59 9.77 39.16 1.77
C PRO A 59 8.69 38.88 2.81
N LYS A 60 8.71 39.62 3.92
CA LYS A 60 7.70 39.54 5.00
C LYS A 60 6.27 39.89 4.57
N ALA A 61 6.08 40.45 3.37
CA ALA A 61 4.77 40.81 2.83
C ALA A 61 4.30 39.87 1.71
N CYS A 62 5.04 38.79 1.46
CA CYS A 62 4.81 37.84 0.37
C CYS A 62 4.72 36.40 0.89
N PHE A 63 4.01 35.56 0.14
CA PHE A 63 4.01 34.10 0.30
C PHE A 63 3.75 33.56 1.71
N TRP A 64 2.78 34.17 2.41
CA TRP A 64 2.26 33.70 3.68
C TRP A 64 0.73 33.62 3.65
N GLU A 65 0.16 32.78 4.50
CA GLU A 65 -1.28 32.72 4.75
C GLU A 65 -1.55 32.78 6.24
N LYS A 66 -2.70 33.37 6.59
CA LYS A 66 -3.09 33.52 7.99
C LYS A 66 -3.55 32.17 8.55
N ASP A 67 -2.99 31.77 9.68
CA ASP A 67 -3.36 30.55 10.41
C ASP A 67 -3.24 29.25 9.58
N LEU A 68 -2.38 29.21 8.55
CA LEU A 68 -2.19 28.06 7.67
C LEU A 68 -1.73 26.80 8.43
N TYR A 69 -0.90 26.97 9.46
CA TYR A 69 -0.38 25.87 10.28
C TYR A 69 -0.81 25.96 11.75
N VAL A 70 -1.71 26.89 12.07
CA VAL A 70 -2.17 27.06 13.44
C VAL A 70 -3.22 26.01 13.75
N THR A 71 -2.98 25.23 14.80
CA THR A 71 -3.96 24.27 15.33
C THR A 71 -4.71 24.86 16.51
N ARG A 72 -5.94 24.38 16.75
CA ARG A 72 -6.81 24.87 17.81
C ARG A 72 -7.33 23.73 18.67
N PHE A 73 -7.13 23.83 19.98
CA PHE A 73 -7.65 22.92 20.99
C PHE A 73 -8.55 23.71 21.95
N GLY A 74 -9.86 23.69 21.73
CA GLY A 74 -10.80 24.54 22.46
C GLY A 74 -10.53 26.03 22.19
N GLU A 75 -10.15 26.78 23.21
CA GLU A 75 -9.77 28.21 23.08
C GLU A 75 -8.26 28.44 22.90
N LYS A 76 -7.44 27.38 22.99
CA LYS A 76 -5.99 27.47 22.87
C LYS A 76 -5.56 27.30 21.41
N PHE A 77 -4.74 28.23 20.93
CA PHE A 77 -4.05 28.14 19.64
C PHE A 77 -2.65 27.56 19.84
N ASN A 78 -2.17 26.76 18.88
CA ASN A 78 -0.83 26.18 18.87
C ASN A 78 -0.18 26.43 17.50
N ASP A 79 0.99 27.06 17.49
CA ASP A 79 1.81 27.42 16.33
C ASP A 79 3.14 26.64 16.25
N GLN A 80 3.32 25.56 17.02
CA GLN A 80 4.53 24.73 17.05
C GLN A 80 4.92 24.16 15.68
N VAL A 81 3.96 23.99 14.77
CA VAL A 81 4.26 23.58 13.39
C VAL A 81 5.11 24.64 12.68
N GLU A 82 4.83 25.93 12.90
CA GLU A 82 5.69 27.02 12.41
C GLU A 82 6.98 27.11 13.25
N THR A 83 6.84 27.22 14.57
CA THR A 83 7.93 27.67 15.46
C THR A 83 8.95 26.59 15.82
N VAL A 84 8.61 25.32 15.65
CA VAL A 84 9.50 24.18 15.91
C VAL A 84 9.80 23.46 14.60
N LEU A 85 8.77 22.90 13.95
CA LEU A 85 8.99 22.05 12.78
C LEU A 85 9.55 22.83 11.59
N PHE A 86 8.89 23.91 11.15
CA PHE A 86 9.35 24.63 9.96
C PHE A 86 10.58 25.48 10.21
N GLN A 87 10.79 25.97 11.44
CA GLN A 87 12.03 26.65 11.79
C GLN A 87 13.25 25.72 11.61
N ASP A 88 13.21 24.51 12.16
CA ASP A 88 14.30 23.53 11.98
C ASP A 88 14.52 23.19 10.50
N ILE A 89 13.42 23.03 9.74
CA ILE A 89 13.46 22.77 8.30
C ILE A 89 14.08 23.93 7.51
N ASP A 90 13.75 25.16 7.87
CA ASP A 90 14.26 26.35 7.22
C ASP A 90 15.74 26.58 7.52
N ASP A 91 16.21 26.23 8.72
CA ASP A 91 17.62 26.35 9.12
C ASP A 91 18.52 25.40 8.32
N PHE A 92 18.16 24.11 8.22
CA PHE A 92 18.93 23.18 7.38
C PHE A 92 18.71 23.43 5.89
N GLY A 93 17.49 23.83 5.48
CA GLY A 93 17.14 24.13 4.10
C GLY A 93 17.95 25.29 3.53
N ALA A 94 18.13 26.36 4.31
CA ALA A 94 18.96 27.50 3.93
C ALA A 94 20.41 27.10 3.68
N THR A 95 20.96 26.22 4.52
CA THR A 95 22.33 25.70 4.38
C THR A 95 22.44 24.82 3.14
N ALA A 96 21.47 23.94 2.91
CA ALA A 96 21.47 23.02 1.77
C ALA A 96 21.34 23.74 0.43
N VAL A 97 20.42 24.70 0.31
CA VAL A 97 20.25 25.50 -0.91
C VAL A 97 21.52 26.27 -1.24
N ARG A 98 22.17 26.90 -0.25
CA ARG A 98 23.44 27.60 -0.47
C ARG A 98 24.57 26.67 -0.92
N ALA A 99 24.67 25.47 -0.36
CA ALA A 99 25.65 24.49 -0.80
C ALA A 99 25.44 24.08 -2.27
N PHE A 100 24.19 23.84 -2.68
CA PHE A 100 23.85 23.55 -4.07
C PHE A 100 24.04 24.76 -5.00
N ILE A 101 23.85 25.99 -4.53
CA ILE A 101 24.19 27.19 -5.33
C ILE A 101 25.72 27.29 -5.50
N GLY A 102 26.48 27.14 -4.41
CA GLY A 102 27.95 27.25 -4.43
C GLY A 102 28.65 26.13 -5.20
N GLY A 103 28.10 24.92 -5.18
CA GLY A 103 28.60 23.78 -5.95
C GLY A 103 29.90 23.15 -5.43
N ASP A 104 30.34 23.49 -4.21
CA ASP A 104 31.46 22.84 -3.55
C ASP A 104 31.14 21.35 -3.28
N PRO A 105 31.92 20.38 -3.80
CA PRO A 105 31.56 18.96 -3.71
C PRO A 105 31.40 18.43 -2.28
N ILE A 106 32.19 18.93 -1.32
CA ILE A 106 32.14 18.48 0.08
C ILE A 106 30.89 19.03 0.75
N ALA A 107 30.66 20.34 0.63
CA ALA A 107 29.45 20.96 1.16
C ALA A 107 28.19 20.34 0.55
N VAL A 108 28.18 20.08 -0.76
CA VAL A 108 27.06 19.42 -1.43
C VAL A 108 26.85 18.00 -0.91
N HIS A 109 27.92 17.21 -0.73
CA HIS A 109 27.84 15.86 -0.16
C HIS A 109 27.12 15.85 1.19
N ASP A 110 27.54 16.71 2.11
CA ASP A 110 26.96 16.80 3.46
C ASP A 110 25.50 17.30 3.43
N GLN A 111 25.12 18.05 2.39
CA GLN A 111 23.81 18.68 2.26
C GLN A 111 22.81 17.94 1.37
N TYR A 112 23.15 16.80 0.75
CA TYR A 112 22.21 16.06 -0.11
C TYR A 112 20.95 15.61 0.64
N ARG A 113 21.10 14.99 1.80
CA ARG A 113 19.96 14.52 2.60
C ARG A 113 19.10 15.70 3.11
N PRO A 114 19.68 16.77 3.70
CA PRO A 114 18.96 18.00 3.99
C PRO A 114 18.23 18.60 2.78
N MET A 115 18.86 18.65 1.61
CA MET A 115 18.25 19.18 0.37
C MET A 115 17.00 18.38 -0.03
N LEU A 116 17.08 17.06 -0.08
CA LEU A 116 15.93 16.22 -0.44
C LEU A 116 14.79 16.30 0.59
N ALA A 117 15.12 16.40 1.88
CA ALA A 117 14.13 16.62 2.92
C ALA A 117 13.46 18.00 2.79
N TYR A 118 14.24 19.03 2.45
CA TYR A 118 13.74 20.38 2.23
C TYR A 118 12.82 20.46 1.00
N LEU A 119 13.17 19.82 -0.12
CA LEU A 119 12.30 19.72 -1.30
C LEU A 119 10.93 19.13 -0.96
N GLY A 120 10.91 18.05 -0.19
CA GLY A 120 9.67 17.38 0.22
C GLY A 120 8.81 18.23 1.14
N ALA A 121 9.42 18.88 2.13
CA ALA A 121 8.75 19.83 3.00
C ALA A 121 8.21 21.05 2.23
N GLN A 122 9.03 21.62 1.33
CA GLN A 122 8.67 22.78 0.51
C GLN A 122 7.55 22.45 -0.48
N THR A 123 7.44 21.20 -0.93
CA THR A 123 6.34 20.73 -1.79
C THR A 123 5.02 20.67 -1.03
N LEU A 124 5.01 20.14 0.20
CA LEU A 124 3.77 19.85 0.94
C LEU A 124 3.31 20.95 1.90
N ARG A 125 4.19 21.89 2.30
CA ARG A 125 3.83 23.00 3.21
C ARG A 125 3.00 24.10 2.56
N THR A 126 3.02 24.21 1.24
CA THR A 126 2.30 25.27 0.53
C THR A 126 0.78 25.03 0.59
N PRO A 127 -0.05 26.07 0.36
CA PRO A 127 -1.49 25.86 0.25
C PRO A 127 -1.88 24.84 -0.81
N LYS A 128 -1.17 24.80 -1.96
CA LYS A 128 -1.40 23.77 -2.99
C LYS A 128 -1.00 22.38 -2.50
N GLY A 129 0.12 22.25 -1.77
CA GLY A 129 0.55 20.99 -1.17
C GLY A 129 -0.42 20.48 -0.09
N LEU A 130 -0.95 21.36 0.75
CA LEU A 130 -1.96 21.01 1.75
C LEU A 130 -3.30 20.64 1.10
N ASP A 131 -3.71 21.34 0.03
CA ASP A 131 -4.91 20.97 -0.73
C ASP A 131 -4.71 19.65 -1.47
N TRP A 132 -3.48 19.35 -1.94
CA TRP A 132 -3.13 18.03 -2.48
C TRP A 132 -3.32 16.95 -1.43
N ILE A 133 -2.81 17.13 -0.20
CA ILE A 133 -3.06 16.16 0.89
C ILE A 133 -4.56 16.01 1.12
N ARG A 134 -5.32 17.11 1.28
CA ARG A 134 -6.78 17.04 1.47
C ARG A 134 -7.48 16.25 0.37
N SER A 135 -7.06 16.39 -0.89
CA SER A 135 -7.66 15.67 -2.02
C SER A 135 -7.50 14.14 -1.95
N ARG A 136 -6.55 13.63 -1.15
CA ARG A 136 -6.27 12.19 -1.02
C ARG A 136 -7.01 11.52 0.14
N TYR A 137 -7.77 12.27 0.92
CA TYR A 137 -8.47 11.79 2.12
C TYR A 137 -9.94 12.24 2.07
N PRO A 138 -10.91 11.45 2.59
CA PRO A 138 -12.32 11.87 2.56
C PRO A 138 -12.58 13.15 3.35
N ALA A 139 -11.96 13.23 4.53
CA ALA A 139 -12.05 14.37 5.43
C ALA A 139 -10.82 14.41 6.35
N LEU A 140 -10.30 15.62 6.57
CA LEU A 140 -9.24 15.90 7.53
C LEU A 140 -9.61 17.16 8.32
N SER A 141 -9.54 17.07 9.64
CA SER A 141 -9.42 18.24 10.49
C SER A 141 -8.07 18.92 10.25
N GLN A 142 -7.94 20.17 10.69
CA GLN A 142 -6.67 20.90 10.56
C GLN A 142 -5.51 20.20 11.29
N ILE A 143 -5.77 19.56 12.43
CA ILE A 143 -4.75 18.79 13.17
C ILE A 143 -4.32 17.57 12.36
N GLU A 144 -5.27 16.77 11.89
CA GLU A 144 -4.98 15.57 11.09
C GLU A 144 -4.22 15.93 9.81
N LEU A 145 -4.59 17.01 9.12
CA LEU A 145 -3.89 17.50 7.94
C LEU A 145 -2.41 17.79 8.20
N LEU A 146 -2.09 18.47 9.31
CA LEU A 146 -0.71 18.82 9.64
C LEU A 146 0.08 17.62 10.16
N VAL A 147 -0.57 16.63 10.77
CA VAL A 147 0.05 15.34 11.09
C VAL A 147 0.36 14.57 9.80
N GLU A 148 -0.58 14.44 8.87
CA GLU A 148 -0.35 13.76 7.60
C GLU A 148 0.74 14.45 6.78
N MET A 149 0.77 15.78 6.72
CA MET A 149 1.86 16.53 6.08
C MET A 149 3.22 16.17 6.67
N GLN A 150 3.32 16.02 7.99
CA GLN A 150 4.57 15.63 8.64
C GLN A 150 5.04 14.24 8.26
N HIS A 151 4.12 13.28 8.13
CA HIS A 151 4.47 11.91 7.72
C HIS A 151 4.79 11.83 6.23
N LEU A 152 4.05 12.55 5.37
CA LEU A 152 4.20 12.50 3.92
C LEU A 152 5.39 13.30 3.39
N ARG A 153 5.90 14.30 4.11
CA ARG A 153 6.95 15.22 3.60
C ARG A 153 8.24 14.53 3.10
N HIS A 154 8.53 13.31 3.53
CA HIS A 154 9.72 12.57 3.08
C HIS A 154 9.43 11.57 1.95
N MET A 155 8.19 11.46 1.47
CA MET A 155 7.75 10.38 0.57
C MET A 155 8.55 10.30 -0.74
N PHE A 156 8.97 11.43 -1.31
CA PHE A 156 9.62 11.49 -2.62
C PHE A 156 11.15 11.33 -2.58
N GLY A 157 11.77 11.32 -1.40
CA GLY A 157 13.23 11.42 -1.26
C GLY A 157 13.99 10.35 -2.05
N THR A 158 13.52 9.10 -2.05
CA THR A 158 14.11 7.98 -2.78
C THR A 158 14.05 8.18 -4.31
N LEU A 159 12.93 8.67 -4.83
CA LEU A 159 12.73 8.91 -6.26
C LEU A 159 13.67 10.01 -6.75
N TRP A 160 13.80 11.08 -5.97
CA TRP A 160 14.72 12.18 -6.27
C TRP A 160 16.18 11.75 -6.13
N ALA A 161 16.53 11.00 -5.09
CA ALA A 161 17.87 10.44 -4.90
C ALA A 161 18.34 9.59 -6.10
N GLU A 162 17.44 8.80 -6.68
CA GLU A 162 17.70 7.92 -7.84
C GLU A 162 17.59 8.63 -9.20
N SER A 163 17.49 9.97 -9.22
CA SER A 163 17.48 10.78 -10.43
C SER A 163 18.88 11.20 -10.87
N VAL A 164 18.99 11.75 -12.07
CA VAL A 164 20.08 12.64 -12.50
C VAL A 164 19.84 14.01 -11.86
N HIS A 165 20.87 14.54 -11.20
CA HIS A 165 20.82 15.84 -10.53
C HIS A 165 21.63 16.85 -11.34
N GLU A 166 20.97 17.93 -11.73
CA GLU A 166 21.60 19.01 -12.49
C GLU A 166 21.23 20.37 -11.91
N VAL A 167 22.24 21.23 -11.71
CA VAL A 167 22.04 22.65 -11.44
C VAL A 167 22.46 23.44 -12.68
N VAL A 168 21.51 24.10 -13.31
CA VAL A 168 21.75 24.98 -14.46
C VAL A 168 21.89 26.43 -14.00
N SER A 169 22.72 27.21 -14.66
CA SER A 169 22.95 28.63 -14.36
C SER A 169 22.30 29.54 -15.40
N ALA A 170 21.68 30.62 -14.95
CA ALA A 170 21.13 31.71 -15.74
C ALA A 170 21.92 33.01 -15.52
N GLU A 171 23.12 32.94 -14.93
CA GLU A 171 23.98 34.11 -14.68
C GLU A 171 24.18 34.97 -15.93
N ASP A 172 24.37 34.34 -17.08
CA ASP A 172 24.62 34.99 -18.37
C ASP A 172 23.33 35.45 -19.06
N SER A 173 22.17 35.03 -18.56
CA SER A 173 20.87 35.44 -19.11
C SER A 173 20.46 36.83 -18.60
N SER A 174 19.88 37.63 -19.49
CA SER A 174 19.27 38.92 -19.17
C SER A 174 17.96 38.81 -18.39
N VAL A 175 17.31 37.64 -18.44
CA VAL A 175 16.10 37.27 -17.70
C VAL A 175 16.46 36.23 -16.65
N LYS A 176 15.88 36.33 -15.45
CA LYS A 176 16.17 35.45 -14.31
C LYS A 176 14.96 34.60 -13.93
N PHE A 177 15.18 33.53 -13.17
CA PHE A 177 14.10 32.60 -12.78
C PHE A 177 13.06 33.26 -11.86
N LEU A 178 11.80 32.86 -12.04
CA LEU A 178 10.68 33.28 -11.21
C LEU A 178 10.67 32.53 -9.86
N LEU A 179 10.24 33.25 -8.82
CA LEU A 179 9.78 32.66 -7.58
C LEU A 179 8.27 32.44 -7.64
N THR A 180 7.79 31.30 -7.16
CA THR A 180 6.36 30.95 -7.15
C THR A 180 5.89 30.61 -5.74
N ASP A 181 4.57 30.63 -5.52
CA ASP A 181 3.96 30.14 -4.29
C ASP A 181 3.89 28.60 -4.20
N GLN A 182 4.37 27.91 -5.25
CA GLN A 182 4.67 26.49 -5.30
C GLN A 182 6.11 26.29 -5.82
N PRO A 183 7.16 26.46 -4.98
CA PRO A 183 8.53 26.52 -5.47
C PRO A 183 9.03 25.25 -6.16
N VAL A 184 8.54 24.08 -5.72
CA VAL A 184 8.85 22.78 -6.33
C VAL A 184 7.71 22.40 -7.27
N THR A 185 8.00 22.30 -8.56
CA THR A 185 7.03 21.93 -9.60
C THR A 185 7.53 20.72 -10.38
N THR A 186 6.63 20.04 -11.09
CA THR A 186 7.02 18.93 -11.96
C THR A 186 6.62 19.18 -13.41
N PHE A 187 7.32 18.55 -14.34
CA PHE A 187 7.09 18.63 -15.78
C PHE A 187 7.10 17.22 -16.36
N ASN A 188 6.11 16.86 -17.18
CA ASN A 188 6.14 15.63 -17.97
C ASN A 188 5.65 15.91 -19.39
N ALA A 189 6.55 15.79 -20.37
CA ALA A 189 6.32 16.20 -21.76
C ALA A 189 5.09 15.54 -22.42
N ALA A 190 4.70 14.34 -21.97
CA ALA A 190 3.57 13.59 -22.52
C ALA A 190 2.20 14.09 -22.05
N LEU A 191 2.15 14.96 -21.04
CA LEU A 191 0.90 15.57 -20.57
C LEU A 191 0.66 16.94 -21.22
N PRO A 192 -0.52 17.20 -21.82
CA PRO A 192 -0.91 18.55 -22.22
C PRO A 192 -1.20 19.42 -20.98
N VAL A 193 -1.20 20.76 -21.13
CA VAL A 193 -1.31 21.70 -19.99
C VAL A 193 -2.65 21.57 -19.24
N ASP A 194 -3.71 21.22 -19.95
CA ASP A 194 -5.07 21.00 -19.48
C ASP A 194 -5.37 19.53 -19.15
N ALA A 195 -4.35 18.66 -19.14
CA ALA A 195 -4.54 17.25 -18.79
C ALA A 195 -5.13 17.11 -17.39
N ALA A 196 -6.10 16.19 -17.22
CA ALA A 196 -6.69 15.90 -15.92
C ALA A 196 -5.64 15.61 -14.80
N PRO A 197 -4.53 14.88 -15.06
CA PRO A 197 -3.47 14.70 -14.06
C PRO A 197 -2.70 15.96 -13.64
N LEU A 198 -2.93 17.11 -14.29
CA LEU A 198 -2.36 18.41 -13.94
C LEU A 198 -3.40 19.38 -13.36
N ALA A 199 -4.66 18.94 -13.23
CA ALA A 199 -5.73 19.73 -12.64
C ALA A 199 -5.39 20.05 -11.19
N TYR A 200 -5.66 21.27 -10.75
CA TYR A 200 -5.43 21.66 -9.36
C TYR A 200 -6.12 20.68 -8.38
N PRO A 201 -5.45 20.22 -7.30
CA PRO A 201 -4.13 20.66 -6.80
C PRO A 201 -2.92 19.89 -7.37
N ASP A 202 -3.10 19.01 -8.35
CA ASP A 202 -2.09 18.06 -8.81
C ASP A 202 -1.01 18.68 -9.70
N ASP A 203 0.14 18.00 -9.73
CA ASP A 203 1.20 18.16 -10.72
C ASP A 203 1.54 16.77 -11.28
N ALA A 204 2.35 16.70 -12.35
CA ALA A 204 2.74 15.43 -12.95
C ALA A 204 3.35 14.49 -11.88
N PRO A 205 2.89 13.24 -11.76
CA PRO A 205 3.38 12.34 -10.70
C PRO A 205 4.88 12.10 -10.79
N VAL A 206 5.60 12.34 -9.68
CA VAL A 206 7.07 12.11 -9.57
C VAL A 206 7.43 10.64 -9.85
N THR A 207 6.49 9.72 -9.69
CA THR A 207 6.71 8.29 -9.94
C THR A 207 6.76 7.91 -11.42
N TRP A 208 6.36 8.80 -12.34
CA TRP A 208 6.33 8.49 -13.77
C TRP A 208 7.68 8.70 -14.45
N ASN A 209 8.01 7.86 -15.44
CA ASN A 209 9.30 7.87 -16.12
C ASN A 209 9.69 9.25 -16.67
N GLY A 210 8.76 9.92 -17.36
CA GLY A 210 9.01 11.19 -18.03
C GLY A 210 8.89 12.42 -17.14
N THR A 211 8.62 12.24 -15.84
CA THR A 211 8.45 13.37 -14.93
C THR A 211 9.80 13.88 -14.45
N GLN A 212 9.99 15.19 -14.60
CA GLN A 212 11.15 15.94 -14.12
C GLN A 212 10.71 16.88 -12.99
N THR A 213 11.50 16.99 -11.92
CA THR A 213 11.23 17.95 -10.83
C THR A 213 12.10 19.18 -11.01
N LEU A 214 11.49 20.36 -10.88
CA LEU A 214 12.10 21.67 -11.07
C LEU A 214 12.02 22.46 -9.77
N PHE A 215 13.15 23.00 -9.33
CA PHE A 215 13.24 23.84 -8.14
C PHE A 215 14.25 24.97 -8.35
N ALA A 216 13.76 26.20 -8.51
CA ALA A 216 14.65 27.36 -8.61
C ALA A 216 15.38 27.55 -7.27
N LEU A 217 16.70 27.53 -7.23
CA LEU A 217 17.48 27.68 -6.00
C LEU A 217 17.59 29.15 -5.60
N ASP A 218 17.73 30.02 -6.61
CA ASP A 218 17.72 31.48 -6.53
C ASP A 218 17.35 32.05 -7.92
N GLN A 219 17.51 33.36 -8.14
CA GLN A 219 17.23 33.96 -9.46
C GLN A 219 18.11 33.42 -10.60
N ASN A 220 19.29 32.88 -10.31
CA ASN A 220 20.28 32.44 -11.30
C ASN A 220 20.37 30.91 -11.42
N HIS A 221 19.89 30.13 -10.45
CA HIS A 221 20.17 28.70 -10.40
C HIS A 221 18.87 27.91 -10.36
N LEU A 222 18.78 26.85 -11.17
CA LEU A 222 17.66 25.92 -11.18
C LEU A 222 18.17 24.49 -10.99
N LEU A 223 17.61 23.79 -10.00
CA LEU A 223 17.79 22.35 -9.83
C LEU A 223 16.77 21.60 -10.71
N ILE A 224 17.27 20.68 -11.52
CA ILE A 224 16.50 19.78 -12.37
C ILE A 224 16.81 18.34 -11.94
N LEU A 225 15.76 17.58 -11.61
CA LEU A 225 15.86 16.16 -11.30
C LEU A 225 15.16 15.36 -12.39
N THR A 226 15.89 14.45 -13.04
CA THR A 226 15.37 13.62 -14.15
C THR A 226 15.63 12.15 -13.88
N HIS A 227 14.62 11.29 -13.95
CA HIS A 227 14.83 9.83 -13.78
C HIS A 227 15.90 9.29 -14.73
N VAL A 228 16.85 8.51 -14.19
CA VAL A 228 18.07 8.09 -14.92
C VAL A 228 17.76 7.39 -16.23
N HIS A 229 16.74 6.54 -16.28
CA HIS A 229 16.38 5.81 -17.50
C HIS A 229 15.79 6.72 -18.57
N TYR A 230 14.93 7.67 -18.18
CA TYR A 230 14.40 8.66 -19.10
C TYR A 230 15.48 9.63 -19.59
N ALA A 231 16.41 10.02 -18.72
CA ALA A 231 17.57 10.84 -19.10
C ALA A 231 18.46 10.15 -20.15
N LYS A 232 18.75 8.85 -19.97
CA LYS A 232 19.64 8.10 -20.87
C LYS A 232 18.98 7.65 -22.16
N ASN A 233 17.71 7.24 -22.11
CA ASN A 233 17.02 6.72 -23.28
C ASN A 233 15.52 7.04 -23.22
N PRO A 234 15.13 8.30 -23.51
CA PRO A 234 13.73 8.73 -23.39
C PRO A 234 12.78 8.00 -24.34
N GLY A 235 13.30 7.50 -25.48
CA GLY A 235 12.50 6.74 -26.46
C GLY A 235 12.24 5.29 -26.08
N ALA A 236 12.93 4.75 -25.07
CA ALA A 236 12.78 3.36 -24.62
C ALA A 236 11.82 3.19 -23.44
N VAL A 237 11.26 4.27 -22.92
CA VAL A 237 10.35 4.25 -21.77
C VAL A 237 9.05 4.98 -22.11
N GLU A 238 7.92 4.46 -21.62
CA GLU A 238 6.64 5.15 -21.70
C GLU A 238 6.61 6.30 -20.66
N PRO A 239 6.57 7.58 -21.07
CA PRO A 239 6.70 8.72 -20.17
C PRO A 239 5.63 8.81 -19.09
N THR A 240 4.43 8.28 -19.36
CA THR A 240 3.28 8.30 -18.44
C THR A 240 3.13 7.03 -17.59
N ALA A 241 4.03 6.07 -17.76
CA ALA A 241 4.08 4.88 -16.91
C ALA A 241 4.88 5.14 -15.63
N LYS A 242 4.50 4.49 -14.52
CA LYS A 242 5.34 4.43 -13.32
C LYS A 242 6.72 3.86 -13.71
N ARG A 243 7.79 4.46 -13.20
CA ARG A 243 9.13 3.92 -13.37
C ARG A 243 9.30 2.59 -12.64
N THR A 244 10.27 1.80 -13.10
CA THR A 244 10.68 0.58 -12.40
C THR A 244 11.09 0.90 -10.97
N ASN A 245 10.58 0.11 -10.02
CA ASN A 245 10.81 0.26 -8.57
C ASN A 245 10.50 1.68 -8.02
N ALA A 246 9.41 2.28 -8.50
CA ALA A 246 8.89 3.56 -8.00
C ALA A 246 8.29 3.42 -6.60
N ARG A 247 9.12 3.55 -5.56
CA ARG A 247 8.72 3.43 -4.15
C ARG A 247 8.85 4.75 -3.39
N PHE A 248 7.87 5.04 -2.54
CA PHE A 248 7.96 6.11 -1.56
C PHE A 248 8.62 5.61 -0.28
N PHE A 249 9.18 6.53 0.50
CA PHE A 249 9.81 6.27 1.82
C PHE A 249 10.98 5.28 1.84
N GLY A 250 11.36 4.75 0.68
CA GLY A 250 12.34 3.68 0.57
C GLY A 250 13.77 4.13 0.87
N ASN A 251 14.62 3.15 1.14
CA ASN A 251 16.06 3.38 1.28
C ASN A 251 16.77 3.24 -0.08
N THR A 252 17.78 4.07 -0.32
CA THR A 252 18.59 4.00 -1.54
C THR A 252 20.03 4.47 -1.29
N LEU A 253 20.89 4.27 -2.28
CA LEU A 253 22.26 4.75 -2.31
C LEU A 253 22.46 5.57 -3.57
N MET A 254 23.16 6.68 -3.43
CA MET A 254 23.48 7.57 -4.54
C MET A 254 24.94 8.01 -4.49
N ARG A 255 25.43 8.43 -5.65
CA ARG A 255 26.72 9.10 -5.78
C ARG A 255 26.55 10.60 -5.58
N THR A 256 27.00 11.10 -4.44
CA THR A 256 26.93 12.54 -4.13
C THR A 256 27.96 13.37 -4.88
N ASP A 257 29.00 12.74 -5.45
CA ASP A 257 29.98 13.40 -6.32
C ASP A 257 29.46 13.60 -7.76
N ALA A 258 28.28 13.07 -8.07
CA ALA A 258 27.61 13.17 -9.36
C ALA A 258 26.55 14.29 -9.34
N LEU A 259 26.99 15.55 -9.44
CA LEU A 259 26.13 16.72 -9.67
C LEU A 259 26.53 17.41 -10.98
N ILE A 260 25.62 17.48 -11.96
CA ILE A 260 25.88 18.17 -13.23
C ILE A 260 25.72 19.68 -13.02
N ARG A 261 26.67 20.47 -13.51
CA ARG A 261 26.67 21.95 -13.39
C ARG A 261 27.19 22.69 -14.62
N SER A 262 27.32 22.00 -15.75
CA SER A 262 28.02 22.51 -16.93
C SER A 262 27.18 23.46 -17.79
N ARG A 263 25.85 23.40 -17.71
CA ARG A 263 24.97 24.17 -18.60
C ARG A 263 24.68 25.57 -18.06
N ARG A 264 24.75 26.53 -18.98
CA ARG A 264 24.26 27.91 -18.80
C ARG A 264 23.10 28.15 -19.75
N PHE A 265 22.00 28.68 -19.24
CA PHE A 265 20.79 28.97 -20.00
C PHE A 265 20.77 30.44 -20.42
N ASP A 266 20.37 30.67 -21.66
CA ASP A 266 20.12 31.98 -22.22
C ASP A 266 18.72 32.50 -21.84
N SER A 267 18.36 33.68 -22.34
CA SER A 267 17.10 34.32 -22.00
C SER A 267 15.88 33.55 -22.52
N ASP A 268 15.94 32.96 -23.70
CA ASP A 268 14.84 32.17 -24.27
C ASP A 268 14.59 30.90 -23.43
N ALA A 269 15.65 30.20 -23.03
CA ALA A 269 15.55 29.05 -22.12
C ALA A 269 14.95 29.43 -20.76
N VAL A 270 15.38 30.55 -20.17
CA VAL A 270 14.84 31.02 -18.88
C VAL A 270 13.38 31.45 -19.03
N ILE A 271 13.00 32.13 -20.11
CA ILE A 271 11.61 32.51 -20.42
C ILE A 271 10.74 31.25 -20.53
N ALA A 272 11.15 30.25 -21.31
CA ALA A 272 10.39 29.01 -21.48
C ALA A 272 10.12 28.29 -20.14
N ILE A 273 11.13 28.26 -19.25
CA ILE A 273 10.99 27.67 -17.91
C ILE A 273 10.07 28.53 -17.04
N ASN A 274 10.24 29.85 -17.05
CA ASN A 274 9.39 30.77 -16.30
C ASN A 274 7.91 30.66 -16.71
N THR A 275 7.61 30.48 -17.99
CA THR A 275 6.25 30.25 -18.46
C THR A 275 5.66 28.97 -17.86
N TRP A 276 6.45 27.90 -17.73
CA TRP A 276 6.03 26.68 -17.03
C TRP A 276 5.83 26.91 -15.53
N LEU A 277 6.81 27.50 -14.84
CA LEU A 277 6.73 27.78 -13.40
C LEU A 277 5.48 28.61 -13.06
N LYS A 278 5.20 29.65 -13.84
CA LYS A 278 3.99 30.47 -13.70
C LYS A 278 2.71 29.67 -13.91
N SER A 279 2.68 28.77 -14.89
CA SER A 279 1.52 27.90 -15.15
C SER A 279 1.20 26.93 -14.01
N ARG A 280 2.18 26.63 -13.14
CA ARG A 280 2.03 25.70 -12.01
C ARG A 280 1.87 26.37 -10.65
N ALA A 281 2.10 27.68 -10.57
CA ALA A 281 1.81 28.50 -9.40
C ALA A 281 0.30 28.52 -9.13
N ARG A 282 -0.08 28.65 -7.86
CA ARG A 282 -1.48 28.70 -7.43
C ARG A 282 -2.06 30.11 -7.58
N ARG A 283 -1.34 31.11 -7.08
CA ARG A 283 -1.85 32.48 -6.91
C ARG A 283 -0.78 33.55 -7.03
N TYR A 284 0.42 33.33 -6.53
CA TYR A 284 1.46 34.36 -6.51
C TYR A 284 2.74 33.93 -7.22
N ILE A 285 3.32 34.88 -7.95
CA ILE A 285 4.68 34.79 -8.49
C ILE A 285 5.44 36.09 -8.18
N ALA A 286 6.76 36.00 -8.08
CA ALA A 286 7.64 37.13 -7.84
C ALA A 286 8.91 37.09 -8.69
N ALA A 287 9.45 38.27 -9.02
CA ALA A 287 10.66 38.42 -9.82
C ALA A 287 11.42 39.71 -9.48
N GLY A 288 12.71 39.79 -9.83
CA GLY A 288 13.51 40.99 -9.66
C GLY A 288 13.05 42.18 -10.50
N LYS A 289 12.38 41.96 -11.63
CA LYS A 289 11.83 42.99 -12.52
C LYS A 289 10.37 42.71 -12.89
N PRO A 290 9.54 43.75 -13.10
CA PRO A 290 8.12 43.57 -13.40
C PRO A 290 7.87 42.91 -14.77
N GLU A 291 8.71 43.16 -15.77
CA GLU A 291 8.61 42.57 -17.10
C GLU A 291 8.76 41.04 -17.09
N TRP A 292 9.59 40.49 -16.19
CA TRP A 292 9.83 39.05 -16.10
C TRP A 292 8.62 38.25 -15.60
N LEU A 293 7.61 38.92 -15.02
CA LEU A 293 6.38 38.30 -14.51
C LEU A 293 5.40 37.87 -15.62
N TYR A 294 5.69 38.21 -16.88
CA TYR A 294 4.84 37.92 -18.04
C TYR A 294 5.60 37.17 -19.15
N PRO A 295 6.25 36.04 -18.83
CA PRO A 295 7.07 35.31 -19.81
C PRO A 295 6.25 34.79 -21.01
N GLU A 296 4.93 34.63 -20.85
CA GLU A 296 4.02 34.23 -21.92
C GLU A 296 3.85 35.27 -23.04
N LEU A 297 4.23 36.53 -22.81
CA LEU A 297 4.16 37.59 -23.83
C LEU A 297 5.27 37.45 -24.87
N ASP A 298 6.42 36.93 -24.46
CA ASP A 298 7.59 36.75 -25.32
C ASP A 298 7.53 35.42 -26.08
N GLN A 299 7.13 34.33 -25.39
CA GLN A 299 7.06 33.01 -26.00
C GLN A 299 5.92 32.16 -25.40
N PRO A 300 5.04 31.55 -26.24
CA PRO A 300 4.10 30.55 -25.76
C PRO A 300 4.82 29.29 -25.29
N ILE A 301 4.17 28.46 -24.45
CA ILE A 301 4.76 27.21 -23.97
C ILE A 301 4.92 26.23 -25.14
N ASP A 302 6.13 26.15 -25.70
CA ASP A 302 6.53 25.04 -26.57
C ASP A 302 7.01 23.86 -25.72
N ARG A 303 6.13 22.87 -25.57
CA ARG A 303 6.36 21.66 -24.76
C ARG A 303 7.50 20.80 -25.31
N THR A 304 7.65 20.71 -26.62
CA THR A 304 8.67 19.88 -27.24
C THR A 304 10.04 20.50 -27.01
N SER A 305 10.18 21.81 -27.24
CA SER A 305 11.42 22.53 -26.94
C SER A 305 11.75 22.53 -25.46
N LEU A 306 10.77 22.75 -24.57
CA LEU A 306 10.98 22.67 -23.12
C LEU A 306 11.40 21.27 -22.68
N ALA A 307 10.79 20.21 -23.23
CA ALA A 307 11.21 18.84 -22.95
C ALA A 307 12.65 18.57 -23.38
N GLN A 308 13.07 19.10 -24.53
CA GLN A 308 14.46 18.97 -24.97
C GLN A 308 15.42 19.77 -24.08
N LEU A 309 15.04 21.00 -23.71
CA LEU A 309 15.82 21.88 -22.83
C LEU A 309 16.03 21.27 -21.44
N LEU A 310 15.01 20.66 -20.85
CA LEU A 310 15.10 20.07 -19.52
C LEU A 310 15.90 18.76 -19.49
N ARG A 311 16.25 18.16 -20.63
CA ARG A 311 17.09 16.96 -20.63
C ARG A 311 18.52 17.30 -20.18
N PRO A 312 19.10 16.50 -19.27
CA PRO A 312 20.50 16.67 -18.88
C PRO A 312 21.45 16.40 -20.06
N PRO A 313 22.66 16.99 -20.06
CA PRO A 313 23.64 16.79 -21.12
C PRO A 313 24.18 15.35 -21.12
N GLU A 314 24.29 14.74 -22.30
CA GLU A 314 24.70 13.33 -22.46
C GLU A 314 26.09 13.04 -21.84
N GLU A 315 27.02 13.99 -21.94
CA GLU A 315 28.38 13.90 -21.39
C GLU A 315 28.43 13.71 -19.87
N GLY A 316 27.38 14.12 -19.14
CA GLY A 316 27.29 13.97 -17.69
C GLY A 316 26.68 12.63 -17.24
N LEU A 317 26.03 11.90 -18.14
CA LEU A 317 25.15 10.77 -17.77
C LEU A 317 25.89 9.50 -17.38
N TRP A 318 27.16 9.35 -17.76
CA TRP A 318 27.97 8.17 -17.43
C TRP A 318 28.19 8.01 -15.92
N ARG A 319 28.03 9.07 -15.13
CA ARG A 319 28.14 9.04 -13.65
C ARG A 319 26.90 8.48 -12.95
N PHE A 320 25.78 8.37 -13.65
CA PHE A 320 24.49 7.96 -13.09
C PHE A 320 24.11 6.54 -13.53
N GLY A 321 23.38 5.82 -12.68
CA GLY A 321 23.00 4.42 -12.90
C GLY A 321 24.15 3.44 -12.64
N GLY A 322 24.09 2.27 -13.29
CA GLY A 322 24.99 1.16 -13.00
C GLY A 322 24.58 0.37 -11.75
N GLU A 323 25.41 -0.61 -11.37
CA GLU A 323 25.20 -1.43 -10.17
C GLU A 323 26.20 -1.04 -9.08
N ILE A 324 25.73 -0.98 -7.84
CA ILE A 324 26.56 -0.71 -6.66
C ILE A 324 26.70 -2.02 -5.88
N HIS A 325 27.95 -2.45 -5.68
CA HIS A 325 28.30 -3.55 -4.80
C HIS A 325 28.95 -2.99 -3.53
N ILE A 326 28.48 -3.43 -2.37
CA ILE A 326 28.90 -2.94 -1.06
C ILE A 326 29.58 -4.09 -0.33
N GLY A 327 30.80 -3.90 0.16
CA GLY A 327 31.45 -4.83 1.09
C GLY A 327 31.31 -4.31 2.51
N TYR A 328 30.71 -5.10 3.40
CA TYR A 328 30.60 -4.77 4.82
C TYR A 328 31.79 -5.33 5.62
N LYS A 329 32.07 -4.75 6.80
CA LYS A 329 33.20 -5.15 7.65
C LYS A 329 33.10 -6.60 8.16
N ASP A 330 31.90 -7.15 8.23
CA ASP A 330 31.62 -8.52 8.65
C ASP A 330 31.77 -9.55 7.50
N GLY A 331 32.17 -9.10 6.30
CA GLY A 331 32.33 -9.96 5.12
C GLY A 331 31.04 -10.18 4.33
N THR A 332 29.90 -9.65 4.79
CA THR A 332 28.67 -9.66 3.99
C THR A 332 28.76 -8.65 2.84
N PHE A 333 27.88 -8.82 1.84
CA PHE A 333 27.81 -7.92 0.70
C PHE A 333 26.40 -7.36 0.52
N GLY A 334 26.33 -6.14 0.00
CA GLY A 334 25.09 -5.49 -0.41
C GLY A 334 25.10 -5.21 -1.91
N TYR A 335 23.92 -5.08 -2.49
CA TYR A 335 23.72 -4.78 -3.91
C TYR A 335 22.66 -3.69 -4.07
N ARG A 336 22.85 -2.81 -5.05
CA ARG A 336 21.84 -1.89 -5.59
C ARG A 336 21.93 -1.83 -7.11
N ASP A 337 20.81 -2.03 -7.79
CA ASP A 337 20.71 -1.77 -9.24
C ASP A 337 20.42 -0.27 -9.51
N PRO A 338 20.32 0.18 -10.78
CA PRO A 338 20.02 1.57 -11.12
C PRO A 338 18.68 2.11 -10.58
N TYR A 339 17.78 1.22 -10.16
CA TYR A 339 16.46 1.54 -9.61
C TYR A 339 16.40 1.33 -8.09
N GLY A 340 17.56 1.10 -7.46
CA GLY A 340 17.70 0.87 -6.02
C GLY A 340 17.19 -0.49 -5.52
N ARG A 341 16.95 -1.46 -6.42
CA ARG A 341 16.60 -2.83 -6.02
C ARG A 341 17.76 -3.48 -5.29
N THR A 342 17.45 -4.28 -4.29
CA THR A 342 18.45 -4.86 -3.38
C THR A 342 18.88 -6.26 -3.78
N SER A 343 18.22 -6.86 -4.76
CA SER A 343 18.49 -8.18 -5.30
C SER A 343 18.05 -8.29 -6.77
N ARG A 344 18.45 -9.39 -7.43
CA ARG A 344 17.97 -9.78 -8.77
C ARG A 344 16.79 -10.76 -8.73
N GLU A 345 16.13 -10.94 -7.59
CA GLU A 345 15.00 -11.89 -7.45
C GLU A 345 13.83 -11.55 -8.39
N HIS A 346 13.68 -10.29 -8.78
CA HIS A 346 12.69 -9.84 -9.76
C HIS A 346 12.79 -10.54 -11.13
N GLU A 347 13.98 -11.04 -11.50
CA GLU A 347 14.19 -11.81 -12.73
C GLU A 347 13.42 -13.13 -12.73
N PHE A 348 13.17 -13.72 -11.54
CA PHE A 348 12.45 -14.99 -11.40
C PHE A 348 11.00 -14.91 -11.87
N VAL A 349 10.37 -13.75 -11.69
CA VAL A 349 8.95 -13.49 -12.05
C VAL A 349 8.81 -12.67 -13.33
N ALA A 350 9.91 -12.38 -14.03
CA ALA A 350 9.90 -11.57 -15.23
C ALA A 350 9.22 -12.31 -16.41
N LYS A 351 8.62 -11.52 -17.30
CA LYS A 351 8.07 -11.98 -18.58
C LYS A 351 8.79 -11.29 -19.72
N PRO A 352 8.95 -11.98 -20.87
CA PRO A 352 9.40 -11.31 -22.07
C PRO A 352 8.34 -10.29 -22.53
N LEU A 353 8.76 -9.06 -22.78
CA LEU A 353 7.90 -8.04 -23.36
C LEU A 353 7.59 -8.39 -24.83
N SER A 354 6.30 -8.44 -25.18
CA SER A 354 5.88 -8.53 -26.58
C SER A 354 6.02 -7.17 -27.25
N THR A 355 6.65 -7.14 -28.43
CA THR A 355 6.69 -5.95 -29.29
C THR A 355 5.42 -5.74 -30.11
N LYS A 356 4.53 -6.74 -30.15
CA LYS A 356 3.25 -6.69 -30.87
C LYS A 356 2.12 -6.41 -29.90
N SER A 357 1.23 -5.50 -30.29
CA SER A 357 -0.05 -5.30 -29.60
C SER A 357 -0.90 -6.56 -29.71
N PRO A 358 -1.49 -7.06 -28.61
CA PRO A 358 -2.39 -8.21 -28.64
C PRO A 358 -3.69 -7.89 -29.40
N ALA A 359 -4.27 -8.88 -30.05
CA ALA A 359 -5.61 -8.76 -30.62
C ALA A 359 -6.68 -8.84 -29.51
N PRO A 360 -7.90 -8.28 -29.71
CA PRO A 360 -8.96 -8.27 -28.70
C PRO A 360 -9.29 -9.64 -28.08
N GLY A 361 -9.30 -10.71 -28.90
CA GLY A 361 -9.59 -12.08 -28.46
C GLY A 361 -8.42 -12.85 -27.84
N ASP A 362 -7.20 -12.32 -27.91
CA ASP A 362 -6.02 -12.98 -27.35
C ASP A 362 -6.07 -12.98 -25.81
N PRO A 363 -5.43 -13.95 -25.13
CA PRO A 363 -5.21 -13.87 -23.69
C PRO A 363 -4.50 -12.57 -23.32
N CYS A 364 -5.02 -11.88 -22.31
CA CYS A 364 -4.45 -10.60 -21.92
C CYS A 364 -3.01 -10.78 -21.40
N PRO A 365 -2.00 -10.04 -21.92
CA PRO A 365 -0.60 -10.18 -21.50
C PRO A 365 -0.35 -9.92 -20.01
N CYS A 366 -1.26 -9.19 -19.35
CA CYS A 366 -1.18 -8.94 -17.92
C CYS A 366 -1.38 -10.20 -17.06
N GLY A 367 -1.82 -11.34 -17.64
CA GLY A 367 -1.90 -12.63 -16.94
C GLY A 367 -3.11 -12.82 -16.03
N ARG A 368 -4.10 -11.92 -16.07
CA ARG A 368 -5.31 -12.00 -15.22
C ARG A 368 -6.27 -13.14 -15.55
N GLY A 369 -6.16 -13.71 -16.75
CA GLY A 369 -7.01 -14.81 -17.19
C GLY A 369 -8.12 -14.45 -18.16
N ASP A 370 -8.32 -13.16 -18.38
CA ASP A 370 -9.32 -12.64 -19.31
C ASP A 370 -8.72 -12.43 -20.70
N THR A 371 -9.58 -12.25 -21.69
CA THR A 371 -9.18 -11.76 -23.02
C THR A 371 -8.70 -10.32 -22.95
N PHE A 372 -7.86 -9.89 -23.90
CA PHE A 372 -7.34 -8.52 -23.93
C PHE A 372 -8.46 -7.47 -23.94
N ALA A 373 -9.53 -7.72 -24.72
CA ALA A 373 -10.71 -6.85 -24.83
C ALA A 373 -11.44 -6.64 -23.51
N GLN A 374 -11.54 -7.70 -22.70
CA GLN A 374 -12.24 -7.67 -21.42
C GLN A 374 -11.35 -7.18 -20.27
N CYS A 375 -10.07 -6.90 -20.53
CA CYS A 375 -9.09 -6.64 -19.48
C CYS A 375 -8.30 -5.33 -19.65
N CYS A 376 -7.35 -5.30 -20.58
CA CYS A 376 -6.41 -4.17 -20.68
C CYS A 376 -6.69 -3.23 -21.86
N GLU A 377 -7.45 -3.67 -22.86
CA GLU A 377 -7.86 -2.82 -23.98
C GLU A 377 -8.59 -1.54 -23.54
N PRO A 378 -9.63 -1.59 -22.66
CA PRO A 378 -10.37 -0.39 -22.27
C PRO A 378 -9.60 0.54 -21.34
N LEU A 379 -8.48 0.08 -20.78
CA LEU A 379 -7.68 0.85 -19.84
C LEU A 379 -6.65 1.71 -20.58
N PRO A 380 -6.47 2.98 -20.20
CA PRO A 380 -5.35 3.77 -20.69
C PRO A 380 -4.01 3.17 -20.21
N PRO A 381 -2.89 3.39 -20.93
CA PRO A 381 -1.60 2.78 -20.62
C PRO A 381 -1.16 2.90 -19.15
N TRP A 382 -1.34 4.07 -18.54
CA TRP A 382 -0.96 4.33 -17.14
C TRP A 382 -1.85 3.64 -16.10
N GLN A 383 -3.00 3.06 -16.48
CA GLN A 383 -3.85 2.25 -15.60
C GLN A 383 -3.65 0.74 -15.81
N ARG A 384 -3.04 0.34 -16.94
CA ARG A 384 -2.77 -1.08 -17.24
C ARG A 384 -1.84 -1.69 -16.18
N PRO A 385 -2.09 -2.94 -15.76
CA PRO A 385 -1.13 -3.72 -15.00
C PRO A 385 0.11 -4.00 -15.88
N PRO A 386 1.27 -4.25 -15.26
CA PRO A 386 2.49 -4.54 -16.01
C PRO A 386 2.35 -5.84 -16.82
N TRP A 387 3.02 -5.90 -17.97
CA TRP A 387 3.03 -7.05 -18.89
C TRP A 387 4.36 -7.81 -18.86
N ASP A 388 5.37 -7.24 -18.22
CA ASP A 388 6.75 -7.73 -18.08
C ASP A 388 6.99 -8.52 -16.78
N VAL A 389 5.94 -8.78 -15.98
CA VAL A 389 6.05 -9.53 -14.73
C VAL A 389 4.80 -10.38 -14.48
N TRP A 390 4.97 -11.52 -13.83
CA TRP A 390 3.87 -12.40 -13.41
C TRP A 390 2.88 -11.66 -12.50
N SER A 391 1.61 -11.78 -12.86
CA SER A 391 0.47 -11.35 -12.05
C SER A 391 0.31 -12.18 -10.79
N VAL A 392 -0.54 -11.73 -9.87
CA VAL A 392 -0.92 -12.50 -8.68
C VAL A 392 -1.47 -13.87 -9.06
N ARG A 393 -2.31 -13.97 -10.11
CA ARG A 393 -2.87 -15.25 -10.57
C ARG A 393 -1.80 -16.21 -11.05
N GLU A 394 -0.89 -15.74 -11.90
CA GLU A 394 0.20 -16.59 -12.41
C GLU A 394 1.14 -17.05 -11.31
N ARG A 395 1.37 -16.21 -10.29
CA ARG A 395 2.15 -16.59 -9.09
C ARG A 395 1.44 -17.67 -8.28
N ASN A 396 0.13 -17.57 -8.07
CA ASN A 396 -0.65 -18.60 -7.36
C ASN A 396 -0.64 -19.94 -8.11
N GLU A 397 -0.88 -19.91 -9.42
CA GLU A 397 -0.81 -21.10 -10.28
C GLU A 397 0.61 -21.68 -10.33
N GLY A 398 1.63 -20.82 -10.37
CA GLY A 398 3.03 -21.20 -10.30
C GLY A 398 3.39 -21.88 -8.99
N PHE A 399 2.87 -21.37 -7.86
CA PHE A 399 3.11 -21.95 -6.55
C PHE A 399 2.43 -23.30 -6.38
N LEU A 400 1.18 -23.46 -6.85
CA LEU A 400 0.51 -24.75 -6.90
C LEU A 400 1.34 -25.78 -7.67
N ARG A 401 1.81 -25.43 -8.89
CA ARG A 401 2.71 -26.31 -9.66
C ARG A 401 4.00 -26.66 -8.90
N ALA A 402 4.55 -25.72 -8.14
CA ALA A 402 5.72 -25.95 -7.30
C ALA A 402 5.43 -26.93 -6.15
N ILE A 403 4.28 -26.81 -5.48
CA ILE A 403 3.82 -27.76 -4.44
C ILE A 403 3.76 -29.18 -5.02
N TYR A 404 3.05 -29.37 -6.14
CA TYR A 404 2.95 -30.68 -6.80
C TYR A 404 4.33 -31.24 -7.17
N GLY A 405 5.21 -30.41 -7.75
CA GLY A 405 6.53 -30.84 -8.19
C GLY A 405 7.52 -31.13 -7.06
N VAL A 406 7.53 -30.35 -5.98
CA VAL A 406 8.47 -30.53 -4.85
C VAL A 406 8.05 -31.67 -3.93
N LEU A 407 6.74 -31.87 -3.74
CA LEU A 407 6.20 -32.93 -2.89
C LEU A 407 5.90 -34.23 -3.66
N ASP A 408 6.10 -34.23 -4.98
CA ASP A 408 5.83 -35.36 -5.88
C ASP A 408 4.39 -35.89 -5.76
N ILE A 409 3.42 -34.97 -5.72
CA ILE A 409 2.00 -35.31 -5.64
C ILE A 409 1.54 -35.79 -7.01
N LYS A 410 1.16 -37.07 -7.10
CA LYS A 410 0.69 -37.72 -8.35
C LYS A 410 -0.76 -38.19 -8.27
N ASP A 411 -1.21 -38.53 -7.07
CA ASP A 411 -2.52 -39.07 -6.75
C ASP A 411 -2.79 -38.88 -5.24
N GLU A 412 -3.96 -39.32 -4.78
CA GLU A 412 -4.40 -39.20 -3.37
C GLU A 412 -3.49 -39.95 -2.39
N SER A 413 -2.88 -41.07 -2.79
CA SER A 413 -1.98 -41.86 -1.92
C SER A 413 -0.66 -41.13 -1.62
N ALA A 414 -0.34 -40.07 -2.38
CA ALA A 414 0.85 -39.27 -2.15
C ALA A 414 0.83 -38.57 -0.79
N TRP A 415 -0.35 -38.24 -0.23
CA TRP A 415 -0.43 -37.48 1.01
C TRP A 415 0.07 -38.26 2.24
N ASP A 416 -0.35 -39.53 2.38
CA ASP A 416 0.14 -40.43 3.44
C ASP A 416 1.66 -40.55 3.41
N ARG A 417 2.24 -40.65 2.20
CA ARG A 417 3.69 -40.68 2.00
C ARG A 417 4.33 -39.38 2.45
N ILE A 418 3.76 -38.22 2.10
CA ILE A 418 4.28 -36.90 2.50
C ILE A 418 4.30 -36.77 4.02
N GLN A 419 3.22 -37.14 4.71
CA GLN A 419 3.14 -37.09 6.17
C GLN A 419 4.24 -37.92 6.86
N ARG A 420 4.71 -39.00 6.23
CA ARG A 420 5.74 -39.90 6.76
C ARG A 420 7.16 -39.57 6.30
N THR A 421 7.33 -38.84 5.21
CA THR A 421 8.65 -38.69 4.54
C THR A 421 9.06 -37.25 4.23
N LEU A 422 8.25 -36.25 4.58
CA LEU A 422 8.56 -34.84 4.39
C LEU A 422 9.97 -34.49 4.90
N SER A 423 10.82 -34.03 3.98
CA SER A 423 12.23 -33.73 4.24
C SER A 423 12.50 -32.25 4.46
N ASP A 424 13.60 -31.96 5.13
CA ASP A 424 14.10 -30.60 5.38
C ASP A 424 14.36 -29.82 4.08
N GLU A 425 14.84 -30.49 3.03
CA GLU A 425 15.04 -29.84 1.73
C GLU A 425 13.72 -29.51 1.04
N GLN A 426 12.68 -30.35 1.17
CA GLN A 426 11.35 -30.02 0.64
C GLN A 426 10.77 -28.78 1.32
N VAL A 427 10.90 -28.69 2.66
CA VAL A 427 10.50 -27.51 3.45
C VAL A 427 11.24 -26.27 2.95
N ALA A 428 12.57 -26.31 2.97
CA ALA A 428 13.39 -25.16 2.58
C ALA A 428 13.13 -24.73 1.13
N ARG A 429 12.99 -25.69 0.21
CA ARG A 429 12.75 -25.41 -1.22
C ARG A 429 11.40 -24.75 -1.47
N LEU A 430 10.31 -25.19 -0.82
CA LEU A 430 9.01 -24.54 -0.98
C LEU A 430 9.00 -23.12 -0.43
N HIS A 431 9.63 -22.89 0.73
CA HIS A 431 9.76 -21.54 1.27
C HIS A 431 10.63 -20.63 0.40
N ARG A 432 11.73 -21.15 -0.20
CA ARG A 432 12.53 -20.41 -1.18
C ARG A 432 11.68 -20.00 -2.40
N ILE A 433 10.89 -20.93 -2.96
CA ILE A 433 10.02 -20.65 -4.12
C ILE A 433 8.95 -19.62 -3.76
N SER A 434 8.26 -19.78 -2.61
CA SER A 434 7.29 -18.80 -2.12
C SER A 434 7.90 -17.39 -2.01
N GLN A 435 9.11 -17.29 -1.44
CA GLN A 435 9.86 -16.04 -1.38
C GLN A 435 10.19 -15.46 -2.77
N SER A 436 10.69 -16.29 -3.70
CA SER A 436 11.06 -15.86 -5.05
C SER A 436 9.87 -15.41 -5.89
N LEU A 437 8.67 -15.91 -5.60
CA LEU A 437 7.43 -15.44 -6.22
C LEU A 437 7.03 -14.03 -5.74
N TRP A 438 7.58 -13.55 -4.63
CA TRP A 438 7.31 -12.22 -4.09
C TRP A 438 8.62 -11.47 -3.78
N PRO A 439 9.39 -11.05 -4.79
CA PRO A 439 10.60 -10.25 -4.58
C PRO A 439 10.33 -8.96 -3.79
N PRO A 440 11.27 -8.47 -2.96
CA PRO A 440 11.09 -7.27 -2.12
C PRO A 440 10.75 -5.99 -2.90
N ASP A 441 11.09 -5.92 -4.18
CA ASP A 441 10.81 -4.78 -5.07
C ASP A 441 9.48 -4.92 -5.83
N THR A 442 8.63 -5.88 -5.46
CA THR A 442 7.30 -6.05 -6.07
C THR A 442 6.40 -4.85 -5.76
N ASP A 443 6.01 -4.08 -6.79
CA ASP A 443 4.88 -3.14 -6.69
C ASP A 443 3.56 -3.94 -6.68
N LEU A 444 3.13 -4.37 -5.49
CA LEU A 444 1.94 -5.20 -5.31
C LEU A 444 0.69 -4.54 -5.91
N THR A 445 0.50 -3.23 -5.69
CA THR A 445 -0.70 -2.51 -6.13
C THR A 445 -0.73 -2.28 -7.64
N ALA A 446 0.43 -2.32 -8.32
CA ALA A 446 0.47 -2.41 -9.76
C ALA A 446 -0.13 -3.71 -10.31
N LEU A 447 0.00 -4.83 -9.58
CA LEU A 447 -0.53 -6.15 -9.97
C LEU A 447 -2.03 -6.30 -9.66
N LEU A 448 -2.54 -5.60 -8.65
CA LEU A 448 -3.94 -5.68 -8.23
C LEU A 448 -4.94 -5.20 -9.30
N PRO A 449 -6.10 -5.86 -9.45
CA PRO A 449 -7.26 -5.35 -10.19
C PRO A 449 -7.59 -3.89 -9.88
N ARG A 450 -8.11 -3.19 -10.90
CA ARG A 450 -8.54 -1.80 -10.73
C ARG A 450 -9.97 -1.80 -10.18
N PRO A 451 -10.31 -0.89 -9.26
CA PRO A 451 -11.69 -0.62 -8.93
C PRO A 451 -12.48 -0.25 -10.19
N GLY A 452 -13.75 -0.66 -10.26
CA GLY A 452 -14.65 -0.26 -11.35
C GLY A 452 -14.69 -1.16 -12.58
N ASP A 453 -14.01 -2.31 -12.58
CA ASP A 453 -14.12 -3.32 -13.66
C ASP A 453 -15.41 -4.17 -13.60
N GLY A 454 -16.37 -3.78 -12.76
CA GLY A 454 -17.67 -4.44 -12.60
C GLY A 454 -17.67 -5.71 -11.75
N ARG A 455 -16.50 -6.24 -11.37
CA ARG A 455 -16.42 -7.45 -10.51
C ARG A 455 -16.66 -7.12 -9.05
N LEU A 456 -17.51 -7.92 -8.41
CA LEU A 456 -17.79 -7.87 -6.99
C LEU A 456 -16.72 -8.67 -6.23
N ARG A 457 -15.89 -7.97 -5.46
CA ARG A 457 -14.76 -8.58 -4.73
C ARG A 457 -14.96 -8.55 -3.23
N ALA A 458 -14.42 -9.54 -2.54
CA ALA A 458 -14.25 -9.53 -1.09
C ALA A 458 -12.79 -9.67 -0.69
N VAL A 459 -12.42 -9.07 0.44
CA VAL A 459 -11.17 -9.35 1.18
C VAL A 459 -11.57 -9.99 2.49
N TYR A 460 -11.06 -11.19 2.76
CA TYR A 460 -11.28 -11.85 4.03
C TYR A 460 -10.33 -11.29 5.10
N MET A 461 -10.91 -10.67 6.13
CA MET A 461 -10.20 -10.13 7.28
C MET A 461 -10.24 -11.16 8.42
N GLY A 462 -9.25 -12.05 8.47
CA GLY A 462 -9.17 -13.12 9.46
C GLY A 462 -8.00 -14.09 9.23
N PRO A 463 -7.95 -15.20 9.98
CA PRO A 463 -6.87 -16.18 9.93
C PRO A 463 -6.83 -16.97 8.62
N SER A 464 -5.64 -17.14 8.06
CA SER A 464 -5.39 -18.01 6.91
C SER A 464 -5.03 -19.42 7.41
N ASP A 465 -6.06 -20.18 7.80
CA ASP A 465 -5.92 -21.55 8.33
C ASP A 465 -6.92 -22.48 7.64
N VAL A 466 -6.43 -23.68 7.28
CA VAL A 466 -7.20 -24.68 6.55
C VAL A 466 -8.41 -25.19 7.33
N ARG A 467 -8.34 -25.19 8.66
CA ARG A 467 -9.40 -25.70 9.54
C ARG A 467 -10.63 -24.80 9.58
N SER A 468 -10.47 -23.50 9.33
CA SER A 468 -11.57 -22.53 9.32
C SER A 468 -11.97 -22.06 7.93
N ALA A 469 -11.13 -22.26 6.89
CA ALA A 469 -11.37 -21.81 5.53
C ALA A 469 -12.79 -22.13 4.99
N GLY A 470 -13.28 -23.35 5.27
CA GLY A 470 -14.61 -23.82 4.90
C GLY A 470 -15.73 -22.88 5.34
N LYS A 471 -15.78 -22.59 6.64
CA LYS A 471 -16.81 -21.72 7.24
C LYS A 471 -16.51 -20.23 7.03
N SER A 472 -15.24 -19.84 6.99
CA SER A 472 -14.80 -18.44 6.98
C SER A 472 -14.98 -17.75 5.63
N PHE A 473 -14.68 -18.42 4.52
CA PHE A 473 -14.72 -17.78 3.20
C PHE A 473 -15.05 -18.71 2.02
N ILE A 474 -14.83 -20.03 2.10
CA ILE A 474 -15.24 -20.94 1.00
C ILE A 474 -16.76 -20.95 0.84
N SER A 475 -17.50 -20.97 1.95
CA SER A 475 -18.96 -20.84 2.01
C SER A 475 -19.51 -19.56 1.37
N LEU A 476 -18.67 -18.53 1.20
CA LEU A 476 -19.05 -17.21 0.69
C LEU A 476 -18.77 -17.05 -0.81
N VAL A 477 -18.08 -17.99 -1.46
CA VAL A 477 -17.77 -17.93 -2.91
C VAL A 477 -18.99 -17.64 -3.79
N PRO A 478 -20.21 -18.14 -3.49
CA PRO A 478 -21.39 -17.79 -4.29
C PRO A 478 -21.73 -16.30 -4.32
N LEU A 479 -21.33 -15.54 -3.30
CA LEU A 479 -21.66 -14.11 -3.16
C LEU A 479 -20.73 -13.18 -3.92
N PHE A 480 -19.58 -13.65 -4.37
CA PHE A 480 -18.53 -12.81 -4.94
C PHE A 480 -18.03 -13.35 -6.28
N ASP A 481 -17.58 -12.44 -7.14
CA ASP A 481 -16.85 -12.81 -8.34
C ASP A 481 -15.43 -13.28 -7.97
N GLN A 482 -14.81 -12.64 -6.96
CA GLN A 482 -13.51 -13.03 -6.41
C GLN A 482 -13.42 -12.77 -4.90
N ILE A 483 -12.84 -13.71 -4.15
CA ILE A 483 -12.48 -13.55 -2.74
C ILE A 483 -10.95 -13.54 -2.61
N TRP A 484 -10.43 -12.56 -1.90
CA TRP A 484 -9.00 -12.38 -1.64
C TRP A 484 -8.67 -12.82 -0.22
N VAL A 485 -7.70 -13.74 -0.10
CA VAL A 485 -7.26 -14.32 1.17
C VAL A 485 -5.73 -14.20 1.28
N MET A 486 -5.22 -14.01 2.49
CA MET A 486 -3.78 -13.85 2.67
C MET A 486 -3.05 -15.20 2.59
N ASP A 487 -1.84 -15.20 2.04
CA ASP A 487 -0.96 -16.37 1.97
C ASP A 487 -0.55 -16.79 3.39
N PRO A 488 -0.73 -18.07 3.79
CA PRO A 488 -0.28 -18.55 5.10
C PRO A 488 1.24 -18.67 5.23
N PHE A 489 2.01 -18.58 4.14
CA PHE A 489 3.47 -18.60 4.19
C PHE A 489 4.03 -17.25 4.67
N ILE A 490 4.96 -17.29 5.64
CA ILE A 490 5.76 -16.12 6.04
C ILE A 490 7.01 -16.07 5.15
N ALA A 491 7.39 -14.86 4.71
CA ALA A 491 8.61 -14.68 3.94
C ALA A 491 9.85 -14.97 4.79
N ALA A 492 10.56 -16.05 4.47
CA ALA A 492 11.68 -16.57 5.26
C ALA A 492 12.83 -15.55 5.40
N ARG A 493 13.05 -14.68 4.40
CA ARG A 493 14.01 -13.56 4.45
C ARG A 493 13.78 -12.57 5.59
N ASN A 494 12.56 -12.47 6.11
CA ASN A 494 12.21 -11.53 7.18
C ASN A 494 12.39 -12.15 8.58
N LEU A 495 12.85 -13.40 8.64
CA LEU A 495 13.09 -14.14 9.87
C LEU A 495 14.59 -14.26 10.15
N ARG A 496 14.96 -14.30 11.43
CA ARG A 496 16.35 -14.62 11.81
C ARG A 496 16.68 -16.06 11.40
N PRO A 497 17.96 -16.40 11.11
CA PRO A 497 18.34 -17.73 10.64
C PRO A 497 17.87 -18.89 11.53
N GLU A 498 17.84 -18.70 12.85
CA GLU A 498 17.39 -19.70 13.82
C GLU A 498 15.86 -19.97 13.78
N TYR A 499 15.06 -19.06 13.22
CA TYR A 499 13.60 -19.18 13.08
C TYR A 499 13.15 -19.31 11.62
N SER A 500 14.09 -19.36 10.68
CA SER A 500 13.78 -19.37 9.25
C SER A 500 13.61 -20.80 8.75
N PRO A 501 12.51 -21.10 8.03
CA PRO A 501 12.27 -22.43 7.46
C PRO A 501 13.21 -22.77 6.30
N VAL A 502 14.04 -21.83 5.85
CA VAL A 502 15.05 -22.05 4.79
C VAL A 502 16.38 -22.50 5.37
N THR A 503 16.80 -21.92 6.49
CA THR A 503 18.08 -22.24 7.16
C THR A 503 17.93 -23.29 8.25
N THR A 504 16.79 -23.32 8.94
CA THR A 504 16.47 -24.28 10.02
C THR A 504 15.12 -24.96 9.75
N PRO A 505 15.00 -25.80 8.69
CA PRO A 505 13.70 -26.32 8.21
C PRO A 505 13.00 -27.32 9.14
N GLY A 506 13.71 -28.15 9.89
CA GLY A 506 13.15 -29.26 10.70
C GLY A 506 11.94 -28.87 11.58
N PRO A 507 12.05 -27.81 12.41
CA PRO A 507 10.96 -27.25 13.22
C PRO A 507 9.68 -26.86 12.46
N HIS A 508 9.74 -26.67 11.14
CA HIS A 508 8.62 -26.11 10.36
C HIS A 508 7.82 -27.16 9.59
N LYS A 509 8.16 -28.46 9.69
CA LYS A 509 7.51 -29.53 8.94
C LYS A 509 5.99 -29.57 9.15
N GLN A 510 5.54 -29.51 10.40
CA GLN A 510 4.11 -29.56 10.71
C GLN A 510 3.38 -28.31 10.20
N GLN A 511 3.98 -27.12 10.33
CA GLN A 511 3.42 -25.89 9.79
C GLN A 511 3.36 -25.93 8.26
N LEU A 512 4.36 -26.50 7.59
CA LEU A 512 4.36 -26.65 6.14
C LEU A 512 3.20 -27.53 5.67
N LEU A 513 2.94 -28.67 6.32
CA LEU A 513 1.80 -29.54 5.98
C LEU A 513 0.48 -28.75 6.01
N LYS A 514 0.27 -27.97 7.07
CA LYS A 514 -0.92 -27.13 7.23
C LYS A 514 -1.04 -26.09 6.12
N ASN A 515 0.06 -25.39 5.83
CA ASN A 515 0.08 -24.37 4.78
C ASN A 515 -0.14 -24.97 3.39
N VAL A 516 0.46 -26.12 3.09
CA VAL A 516 0.26 -26.82 1.81
C VAL A 516 -1.18 -27.30 1.67
N MET A 517 -1.76 -27.88 2.73
CA MET A 517 -3.16 -28.33 2.69
C MET A 517 -4.12 -27.16 2.47
N PHE A 518 -3.84 -25.98 3.04
CA PHE A 518 -4.59 -24.75 2.72
C PHE A 518 -4.56 -24.45 1.21
N TRP A 519 -3.39 -24.50 0.58
CA TRP A 519 -3.26 -24.26 -0.86
C TRP A 519 -3.96 -25.32 -1.72
N LEU A 520 -3.82 -26.60 -1.38
CA LEU A 520 -4.47 -27.71 -2.10
C LEU A 520 -5.99 -27.64 -1.97
N MET A 521 -6.51 -27.32 -0.78
CA MET A 521 -7.95 -27.11 -0.57
C MET A 521 -8.49 -25.99 -1.47
N LEU A 522 -7.74 -24.91 -1.65
CA LEU A 522 -8.19 -23.78 -2.45
C LEU A 522 -7.94 -23.93 -3.96
N GLU A 523 -7.21 -24.95 -4.39
CA GLU A 523 -6.83 -25.15 -5.79
C GLU A 523 -8.03 -25.06 -6.78
N PRO A 524 -9.17 -25.75 -6.56
CA PRO A 524 -10.29 -25.68 -7.50
C PRO A 524 -10.82 -24.24 -7.68
N LEU A 525 -10.85 -23.48 -6.58
CA LEU A 525 -11.32 -22.10 -6.55
C LEU A 525 -10.30 -21.13 -7.15
N ILE A 526 -9.01 -21.37 -6.95
CA ILE A 526 -7.91 -20.60 -7.55
C ILE A 526 -7.92 -20.77 -9.07
N ARG A 527 -8.03 -22.02 -9.55
CA ARG A 527 -8.09 -22.33 -10.99
C ARG A 527 -9.29 -21.69 -11.67
N ALA A 528 -10.44 -21.71 -11.01
CA ALA A 528 -11.67 -21.05 -11.44
C ALA A 528 -11.62 -19.51 -11.34
N GLY A 529 -10.57 -18.93 -10.75
CA GLY A 529 -10.42 -17.49 -10.56
C GLY A 529 -11.34 -16.89 -9.49
N LYS A 530 -11.98 -17.74 -8.67
CA LYS A 530 -12.89 -17.37 -7.58
C LYS A 530 -12.19 -17.00 -6.29
N VAL A 531 -11.03 -17.60 -6.01
CA VAL A 531 -10.18 -17.26 -4.87
C VAL A 531 -8.81 -16.81 -5.36
N VAL A 532 -8.33 -15.70 -4.80
CA VAL A 532 -6.98 -15.20 -5.04
C VAL A 532 -6.24 -15.12 -3.72
N VAL A 533 -5.15 -15.86 -3.61
CA VAL A 533 -4.23 -15.76 -2.48
C VAL A 533 -3.27 -14.58 -2.74
N PHE A 534 -3.09 -13.69 -1.76
CA PHE A 534 -2.19 -12.54 -1.86
C PHE A 534 -1.16 -12.55 -0.71
N PRO A 535 0.07 -12.08 -0.95
CA PRO A 535 1.10 -11.99 0.09
C PRO A 535 0.77 -10.87 1.06
N ASP A 536 1.23 -10.96 2.30
CA ASP A 536 1.20 -9.82 3.20
C ASP A 536 2.07 -8.68 2.60
N PRO A 537 1.53 -7.47 2.41
CA PRO A 537 2.29 -6.35 1.87
C PRO A 537 3.53 -6.01 2.72
N GLY A 538 3.47 -6.27 4.04
CA GLY A 538 4.60 -6.09 4.95
C GLY A 538 5.75 -7.09 4.73
N ASP A 539 5.50 -8.21 4.05
CA ASP A 539 6.58 -9.15 3.70
C ASP A 539 7.36 -8.75 2.46
N ILE A 540 6.77 -7.87 1.64
CA ILE A 540 7.36 -7.34 0.42
C ILE A 540 8.09 -6.03 0.73
N SER A 541 7.41 -5.12 1.42
CA SER A 541 7.88 -3.76 1.69
C SER A 541 8.17 -3.55 3.18
N PRO A 542 9.45 -3.43 3.57
CA PRO A 542 9.83 -3.10 4.95
C PRO A 542 9.24 -1.78 5.41
N GLU A 543 9.16 -0.79 4.53
CA GLU A 543 8.58 0.52 4.82
C GLU A 543 7.07 0.41 5.09
N PHE A 544 6.35 -0.42 4.32
CA PHE A 544 4.93 -0.71 4.59
C PHE A 544 4.79 -1.43 5.94
N GLN A 545 5.62 -2.44 6.20
CA GLN A 545 5.59 -3.21 7.44
C GLN A 545 5.77 -2.31 8.66
N HIS A 546 6.76 -1.43 8.62
CA HIS A 546 7.06 -0.51 9.71
C HIS A 546 5.88 0.44 9.94
N ALA A 547 5.37 1.08 8.87
CA ALA A 547 4.21 1.95 8.96
C ALA A 547 3.01 1.21 9.54
N MET A 548 2.60 0.09 8.95
CA MET A 548 1.47 -0.72 9.43
C MET A 548 1.62 -1.14 10.89
N ARG A 549 2.84 -1.52 11.33
CA ARG A 549 3.10 -1.92 12.72
C ARG A 549 2.94 -0.76 13.69
N GLU A 550 3.45 0.43 13.38
CA GLU A 550 3.26 1.62 14.21
C GLU A 550 1.77 1.94 14.38
N MET A 551 1.02 1.91 13.27
CA MET A 551 -0.42 2.14 13.26
C MET A 551 -1.18 1.14 14.12
N ALA A 552 -0.85 -0.15 13.99
CA ALA A 552 -1.46 -1.20 14.79
C ALA A 552 -1.14 -1.05 16.28
N LEU A 553 0.10 -0.71 16.65
CA LEU A 553 0.52 -0.49 18.04
C LEU A 553 -0.23 0.69 18.67
N GLU A 554 -0.32 1.82 17.96
CA GLU A 554 -1.07 3.00 18.42
C GLU A 554 -2.55 2.67 18.62
N ARG A 555 -3.16 1.97 17.66
CA ARG A 555 -4.57 1.57 17.73
C ARG A 555 -4.84 0.65 18.91
N THR A 556 -3.97 -0.32 19.18
CA THR A 556 -4.18 -1.32 20.23
C THR A 556 -3.63 -0.94 21.60
N ALA A 557 -2.99 0.22 21.75
CA ALA A 557 -2.29 0.59 22.99
C ALA A 557 -3.14 0.49 24.27
N ASN A 558 -4.45 0.74 24.16
CA ASN A 558 -5.40 0.67 25.28
C ASN A 558 -6.50 -0.40 25.08
N TRP A 559 -6.40 -1.21 24.02
CA TRP A 559 -7.39 -2.24 23.73
C TRP A 559 -7.01 -3.56 24.42
N HIS A 560 -7.96 -4.14 25.12
CA HIS A 560 -7.79 -5.40 25.85
C HIS A 560 -8.72 -6.45 25.24
N PRO A 561 -8.19 -7.47 24.53
CA PRO A 561 -9.01 -8.54 23.98
C PRO A 561 -9.69 -9.34 25.09
N LYS A 562 -10.94 -9.77 24.86
CA LYS A 562 -11.68 -10.62 25.80
C LYS A 562 -11.27 -12.07 25.61
N PRO A 563 -11.35 -12.94 26.64
CA PRO A 563 -11.05 -14.36 26.50
C PRO A 563 -11.86 -15.06 25.39
N GLN A 564 -13.09 -14.61 25.15
CA GLN A 564 -13.99 -15.09 24.10
C GLN A 564 -13.42 -14.84 22.69
N ASP A 565 -12.68 -13.74 22.49
CA ASP A 565 -12.07 -13.39 21.20
C ASP A 565 -10.95 -14.36 20.79
N PHE A 566 -10.41 -15.13 21.74
CA PHE A 566 -9.32 -16.09 21.52
C PHE A 566 -9.77 -17.55 21.50
N VAL A 567 -11.05 -17.88 21.66
CA VAL A 567 -11.48 -19.28 21.77
C VAL A 567 -11.05 -20.10 20.55
N GLU A 568 -11.29 -19.60 19.34
CA GLU A 568 -10.88 -20.27 18.10
C GLU A 568 -9.36 -20.40 17.98
N PHE A 569 -8.63 -19.31 18.29
CA PHE A 569 -7.16 -19.28 18.28
C PHE A 569 -6.53 -20.24 19.29
N ARG A 570 -7.12 -20.35 20.49
CA ARG A 570 -6.74 -21.34 21.50
C ARG A 570 -7.01 -22.76 20.99
N GLY A 571 -8.16 -23.00 20.36
CA GLY A 571 -8.48 -24.28 19.71
C GLY A 571 -7.41 -24.69 18.69
N PHE A 572 -7.02 -23.78 17.80
CA PHE A 572 -5.96 -24.03 16.82
C PHE A 572 -4.64 -24.42 17.49
N SER A 573 -4.27 -23.71 18.55
CA SER A 573 -3.03 -23.92 19.29
C SER A 573 -3.04 -25.26 20.03
N THR A 574 -4.17 -25.61 20.66
CA THR A 574 -4.38 -26.89 21.34
C THR A 574 -4.27 -28.05 20.36
N GLU A 575 -4.88 -27.97 19.18
CA GLU A 575 -4.76 -29.02 18.18
C GLU A 575 -3.34 -29.14 17.60
N ASP A 576 -2.66 -28.02 17.33
CA ASP A 576 -1.29 -28.02 16.82
C ASP A 576 -0.32 -28.65 17.84
N MET A 577 -0.56 -28.39 19.14
CA MET A 577 0.13 -29.07 20.24
C MET A 577 -0.20 -30.56 20.30
N LYS A 578 -1.48 -30.95 20.22
CA LYS A 578 -1.88 -32.37 20.20
C LYS A 578 -1.18 -33.13 19.08
N ARG A 579 -1.15 -32.56 17.86
CA ARG A 579 -0.44 -33.14 16.70
C ARG A 579 1.07 -33.22 16.91
N SER A 580 1.67 -32.25 17.59
CA SER A 580 3.10 -32.29 17.94
C SER A 580 3.41 -33.48 18.85
N LEU A 581 2.54 -33.75 19.84
CA LEU A 581 2.69 -34.89 20.75
C LEU A 581 2.60 -36.24 20.03
N LEU A 582 1.91 -36.33 18.88
CA LEU A 582 1.84 -37.55 18.08
C LEU A 582 3.20 -37.96 17.51
N GLN A 583 4.18 -37.06 17.46
CA GLN A 583 5.53 -37.38 17.00
C GLN A 583 6.39 -38.04 18.10
N LEU A 584 5.97 -37.99 19.36
CA LEU A 584 6.72 -38.61 20.45
C LEU A 584 6.61 -40.13 20.38
N PRO A 585 7.70 -40.88 20.65
CA PRO A 585 7.65 -42.33 20.66
C PRO A 585 6.87 -42.85 21.88
N ASP A 586 6.37 -44.09 21.80
CA ASP A 586 5.47 -44.66 22.80
C ASP A 586 6.09 -44.76 24.20
N ASP A 587 7.38 -45.05 24.28
CA ASP A 587 8.14 -45.12 25.53
C ASP A 587 8.25 -43.77 26.25
N VAL A 588 8.18 -42.67 25.50
CA VAL A 588 8.10 -41.30 26.03
C VAL A 588 6.66 -40.92 26.40
N LEU A 589 5.67 -41.33 25.62
CA LEU A 589 4.26 -41.02 25.89
C LEU A 589 3.73 -41.74 27.14
N ARG A 590 4.12 -43.01 27.37
CA ARG A 590 3.61 -43.79 28.51
C ARG A 590 3.85 -43.12 29.87
N PRO A 591 5.08 -42.65 30.23
CA PRO A 591 5.29 -41.92 31.48
C PRO A 591 4.47 -40.62 31.58
N ILE A 592 4.26 -39.92 30.46
CA ILE A 592 3.44 -38.69 30.43
C ILE A 592 1.99 -39.02 30.79
N PHE A 593 1.40 -40.03 30.13
CA PHE A 593 0.06 -40.50 30.46
C PHE A 593 -0.04 -41.04 31.89
N LYS A 594 0.97 -41.79 32.36
CA LYS A 594 0.96 -42.31 33.73
C LYS A 594 1.00 -41.21 34.78
N ARG A 595 1.69 -40.10 34.52
CA ARG A 595 1.70 -38.92 35.41
C ARG A 595 0.36 -38.16 35.36
N ALA A 596 -0.22 -38.01 34.18
CA ALA A 596 -1.48 -37.29 33.99
C ALA A 596 -2.69 -38.09 34.53
N THR A 597 -2.63 -39.42 34.45
CA THR A 597 -3.69 -40.32 34.94
C THR A 597 -3.09 -41.46 35.79
N PRO A 598 -2.65 -41.19 37.03
CA PRO A 598 -1.96 -42.17 37.88
C PRO A 598 -2.79 -43.43 38.17
N ASP A 599 -4.11 -43.26 38.26
CA ASP A 599 -5.05 -44.31 38.67
C ASP A 599 -5.42 -45.27 37.53
N LYS A 600 -4.97 -45.02 36.30
CA LYS A 600 -5.28 -45.86 35.14
C LYS A 600 -4.27 -47.00 34.98
N SER A 601 -4.76 -48.14 34.51
CA SER A 601 -3.94 -49.31 34.23
C SER A 601 -3.06 -49.11 33.00
N ASP A 602 -1.94 -49.83 32.92
CA ASP A 602 -1.03 -49.73 31.78
C ASP A 602 -1.68 -50.22 30.47
N ALA A 603 -2.64 -51.14 30.56
CA ALA A 603 -3.46 -51.58 29.43
C ALA A 603 -4.37 -50.45 28.90
N PHE A 604 -4.96 -49.64 29.79
CA PHE A 604 -5.74 -48.47 29.40
C PHE A 604 -4.85 -47.42 28.71
N ILE A 605 -3.66 -47.18 29.26
CA ILE A 605 -2.68 -46.24 28.67
C ILE A 605 -2.24 -46.71 27.29
N GLN A 606 -1.96 -48.01 27.11
CA GLN A 606 -1.67 -48.58 25.79
C GLN A 606 -2.82 -48.33 24.81
N GLN A 607 -4.05 -48.64 25.21
CA GLN A 607 -5.22 -48.45 24.36
C GLN A 607 -5.41 -46.98 23.95
N ALA A 608 -5.14 -46.04 24.87
CA ALA A 608 -5.17 -44.61 24.57
C ALA A 608 -4.10 -44.22 23.55
N ILE A 609 -2.87 -44.72 23.68
CA ILE A 609 -1.79 -44.49 22.71
C ILE A 609 -2.16 -45.09 21.35
N ASP A 610 -2.66 -46.32 21.30
CA ASP A 610 -3.07 -46.97 20.05
C ASP A 610 -4.21 -46.19 19.36
N HIS A 611 -5.16 -45.68 20.13
CA HIS A 611 -6.22 -44.82 19.63
C HIS A 611 -5.66 -43.51 19.05
N MET A 612 -4.74 -42.85 19.76
CA MET A 612 -4.05 -41.66 19.26
C MET A 612 -3.29 -41.90 17.95
N ARG A 613 -2.64 -43.07 17.81
CA ARG A 613 -1.97 -43.45 16.55
C ARG A 613 -2.95 -43.62 15.41
N CYS A 614 -4.08 -44.29 15.65
CA CYS A 614 -5.14 -44.47 14.67
C CYS A 614 -5.76 -43.14 14.24
N ASP A 615 -6.00 -42.22 15.20
CA ASP A 615 -6.49 -40.87 14.90
C ASP A 615 -5.46 -40.06 14.10
N ALA A 616 -4.17 -40.21 14.41
CA ALA A 616 -3.09 -39.57 13.66
C ALA A 616 -3.11 -39.97 12.18
N GLU A 617 -3.32 -41.26 11.87
CA GLU A 617 -3.37 -41.77 10.50
C GLU A 617 -4.58 -41.24 9.70
N ARG A 618 -5.63 -40.79 10.38
CA ARG A 618 -6.82 -40.20 9.74
C ARG A 618 -6.76 -38.68 9.63
N ASP A 619 -5.84 -38.03 10.35
CA ASP A 619 -5.70 -36.58 10.36
C ASP A 619 -4.76 -36.13 9.23
N PRO A 620 -5.27 -35.44 8.19
CA PRO A 620 -4.44 -35.00 7.07
C PRO A 620 -3.40 -33.93 7.46
N LEU A 621 -3.49 -33.36 8.65
CA LEU A 621 -2.56 -32.33 9.16
C LEU A 621 -1.53 -32.91 10.14
N ALA A 622 -1.62 -34.19 10.50
CA ALA A 622 -0.66 -34.83 11.39
C ALA A 622 0.67 -35.13 10.65
N LEU A 623 1.79 -34.81 11.30
CA LEU A 623 3.11 -35.25 10.84
C LEU A 623 3.38 -36.64 11.43
N LEU A 624 3.47 -37.67 10.57
CA LEU A 624 3.58 -39.07 10.97
C LEU A 624 5.04 -39.55 11.09
N GLN A 625 5.95 -38.62 11.40
CA GLN A 625 7.37 -38.88 11.63
C GLN A 625 7.63 -38.95 13.14
N LEU A 626 8.01 -40.13 13.63
CA LEU A 626 8.38 -40.29 15.03
C LEU A 626 9.75 -39.68 15.29
N LEU A 627 9.86 -38.95 16.39
CA LEU A 627 11.12 -38.41 16.89
C LEU A 627 11.89 -39.49 17.64
N PRO A 628 13.24 -39.49 17.58
CA PRO A 628 14.07 -40.39 18.39
C PRO A 628 13.89 -40.21 19.89
N ASP A 629 13.68 -38.97 20.36
CA ASP A 629 13.46 -38.63 21.76
C ASP A 629 12.64 -37.32 21.91
N ALA A 630 12.18 -37.04 23.13
CA ALA A 630 11.36 -35.86 23.44
C ALA A 630 12.09 -34.52 23.34
N THR A 631 13.42 -34.47 23.50
CA THR A 631 14.18 -33.21 23.49
C THR A 631 14.24 -32.58 22.11
N LEU A 632 13.96 -33.39 21.07
CA LEU A 632 13.87 -32.97 19.67
C LEU A 632 12.48 -32.44 19.28
N LEU A 633 11.52 -32.41 20.20
CA LEU A 633 10.20 -31.84 19.95
C LEU A 633 10.27 -30.30 19.98
N ASN A 634 10.50 -29.70 18.82
CA ASN A 634 10.72 -28.26 18.68
C ASN A 634 9.91 -27.63 17.54
N GLN A 635 8.67 -28.06 17.33
CA GLN A 635 7.82 -27.53 16.25
C GLN A 635 7.57 -26.02 16.40
N THR A 636 7.65 -25.30 15.28
CA THR A 636 7.38 -23.87 15.19
C THR A 636 6.08 -23.63 14.43
N PHE A 637 5.15 -22.94 15.08
CA PHE A 637 3.86 -22.60 14.51
C PHE A 637 3.73 -21.12 14.24
N ALA A 638 3.10 -20.80 13.12
CA ALA A 638 2.74 -19.46 12.75
C ALA A 638 1.28 -19.43 12.30
N LEU A 639 0.54 -18.44 12.80
CA LEU A 639 -0.81 -18.16 12.32
C LEU A 639 -0.82 -16.76 11.74
N ARG A 640 -1.16 -16.69 10.46
CA ARG A 640 -1.29 -15.42 9.75
C ARG A 640 -2.74 -14.97 9.76
N SER A 641 -2.96 -13.70 10.06
CA SER A 641 -4.29 -13.09 10.06
C SER A 641 -4.23 -11.69 9.47
N VAL A 642 -5.24 -11.33 8.67
CA VAL A 642 -5.35 -10.00 8.09
C VAL A 642 -5.88 -9.05 9.16
N ASN A 643 -5.07 -8.04 9.52
CA ASN A 643 -5.47 -7.00 10.46
C ASN A 643 -6.24 -5.85 9.77
N LEU A 644 -6.64 -4.83 10.54
CA LEU A 644 -7.44 -3.71 10.04
C LEU A 644 -6.72 -2.94 8.92
N GLU A 645 -5.45 -2.61 9.15
CA GLU A 645 -4.65 -1.79 8.24
C GLU A 645 -4.48 -2.47 6.88
N VAL A 646 -4.13 -3.76 6.87
CA VAL A 646 -3.97 -4.55 5.64
C VAL A 646 -5.33 -4.78 4.97
N ALA A 647 -6.39 -5.07 5.74
CA ALA A 647 -7.73 -5.26 5.18
C ALA A 647 -8.21 -4.01 4.44
N VAL A 648 -8.11 -2.83 5.07
CA VAL A 648 -8.52 -1.55 4.48
C VAL A 648 -7.66 -1.23 3.26
N PHE A 649 -6.34 -1.38 3.36
CA PHE A 649 -5.42 -1.12 2.24
C PHE A 649 -5.71 -1.97 1.00
N ILE A 650 -5.87 -3.29 1.17
CA ILE A 650 -6.14 -4.21 0.06
C ILE A 650 -7.56 -4.00 -0.47
N ALA A 651 -8.55 -3.83 0.41
CA ALA A 651 -9.94 -3.62 0.00
C ALA A 651 -10.13 -2.33 -0.80
N GLN A 652 -9.55 -1.20 -0.37
CA GLN A 652 -9.61 0.05 -1.12
C GLN A 652 -8.89 -0.08 -2.48
N SER A 653 -7.72 -0.73 -2.51
CA SER A 653 -6.97 -0.95 -3.74
C SER A 653 -7.74 -1.78 -4.78
N LEU A 654 -8.60 -2.70 -4.32
CA LEU A 654 -9.41 -3.57 -5.16
C LEU A 654 -10.83 -3.06 -5.45
N GLY A 655 -11.31 -2.07 -4.69
CA GLY A 655 -12.74 -1.75 -4.63
C GLY A 655 -13.57 -2.91 -4.06
N ALA A 656 -13.03 -3.63 -3.07
CA ALA A 656 -13.62 -4.83 -2.49
C ALA A 656 -14.37 -4.54 -1.17
N VAL A 657 -15.29 -5.45 -0.82
CA VAL A 657 -15.97 -5.51 0.47
C VAL A 657 -15.07 -6.23 1.48
N ILE A 658 -14.96 -5.73 2.72
CA ILE A 658 -14.31 -6.51 3.78
C ILE A 658 -15.32 -7.49 4.37
N VAL A 659 -14.91 -8.75 4.51
CA VAL A 659 -15.71 -9.78 5.18
C VAL A 659 -14.91 -10.38 6.33
N THR A 660 -15.53 -10.56 7.49
CA THR A 660 -14.92 -11.22 8.63
C THR A 660 -15.94 -12.05 9.41
N ASN A 661 -15.47 -13.11 10.04
CA ASN A 661 -16.19 -13.89 11.04
C ASN A 661 -15.60 -13.73 12.45
N VAL A 662 -14.56 -12.91 12.60
CA VAL A 662 -13.85 -12.70 13.87
C VAL A 662 -14.43 -11.47 14.57
N ARG A 663 -15.07 -11.66 15.73
CA ARG A 663 -15.75 -10.58 16.46
C ARG A 663 -14.83 -9.41 16.79
N ALA A 664 -13.62 -9.66 17.31
CA ALA A 664 -12.66 -8.61 17.60
C ALA A 664 -12.28 -7.76 16.36
N LEU A 665 -12.14 -8.39 15.18
CA LEU A 665 -11.84 -7.69 13.93
C LEU A 665 -13.04 -6.86 13.43
N TRP A 666 -14.26 -7.38 13.61
CA TRP A 666 -15.49 -6.63 13.39
C TRP A 666 -15.59 -5.40 14.31
N GLU A 667 -15.31 -5.55 15.60
CA GLU A 667 -15.29 -4.44 16.55
C GLU A 667 -14.23 -3.40 16.17
N HIS A 668 -13.04 -3.82 15.74
CA HIS A 668 -11.99 -2.90 15.30
C HIS A 668 -12.40 -2.05 14.10
N LEU A 669 -13.11 -2.63 13.12
CA LEU A 669 -13.65 -1.86 11.99
C LEU A 669 -14.56 -0.73 12.47
N HIS A 670 -15.36 -0.97 13.50
CA HIS A 670 -16.33 0.02 13.98
C HIS A 670 -15.73 1.04 14.95
N LEU A 671 -14.84 0.60 15.84
CA LEU A 671 -14.26 1.45 16.90
C LEU A 671 -13.10 2.32 16.41
N HIS A 672 -12.34 1.82 15.44
CA HIS A 672 -11.09 2.45 15.04
C HIS A 672 -11.14 3.04 13.63
N THR A 673 -12.31 3.10 13.00
CA THR A 673 -12.54 3.88 11.77
C THR A 673 -13.50 5.03 12.04
N ARG A 674 -13.65 5.95 11.08
CA ARG A 674 -14.65 7.02 11.16
C ARG A 674 -16.10 6.50 11.20
N ALA A 675 -16.33 5.19 11.03
CA ALA A 675 -17.59 4.54 11.35
C ALA A 675 -18.05 4.83 12.80
N ALA A 676 -17.11 4.93 13.74
CA ALA A 676 -17.39 5.16 15.16
C ALA A 676 -18.25 6.42 15.41
N ALA A 677 -17.99 7.48 14.63
CA ALA A 677 -18.69 8.75 14.76
C ALA A 677 -20.16 8.69 14.28
N THR A 678 -20.55 7.63 13.55
CA THR A 678 -21.89 7.50 12.93
C THR A 678 -22.61 6.20 13.32
N LEU A 679 -22.08 5.46 14.32
CA LEU A 679 -22.63 4.18 14.80
C LEU A 679 -24.12 4.24 15.17
N GLY A 680 -24.62 5.37 15.69
CA GLY A 680 -26.04 5.57 16.02
C GLY A 680 -26.92 6.03 14.84
N GLU A 681 -26.33 6.25 13.67
CA GLU A 681 -26.98 6.78 12.47
C GLU A 681 -26.97 5.79 11.29
N ALA A 682 -26.32 4.64 11.44
CA ALA A 682 -26.16 3.65 10.38
C ALA A 682 -27.34 2.66 10.35
N PRO A 683 -27.84 2.27 9.16
CA PRO A 683 -28.68 1.09 9.02
C PRO A 683 -27.81 -0.16 9.24
N SER A 684 -27.67 -0.62 10.47
CA SER A 684 -27.21 -1.99 10.77
C SER A 684 -28.42 -2.91 10.81
N THR A 685 -28.32 -4.09 10.19
CA THR A 685 -29.36 -5.10 10.33
C THR A 685 -29.19 -5.79 11.68
N ASP A 686 -29.96 -5.40 12.69
CA ASP A 686 -30.19 -6.25 13.88
C ASP A 686 -30.99 -7.51 13.52
N ALA A 687 -31.68 -7.51 12.37
CA ALA A 687 -32.37 -8.68 11.82
C ALA A 687 -31.41 -9.49 10.92
N GLY A 688 -30.99 -10.66 11.41
CA GLY A 688 -30.05 -11.55 10.74
C GLY A 688 -30.54 -11.98 9.35
N MET A 689 -29.82 -11.60 8.30
CA MET A 689 -29.94 -12.31 7.03
C MET A 689 -29.29 -13.68 7.22
N HIS A 690 -29.90 -14.74 6.70
CA HIS A 690 -29.33 -16.08 6.78
C HIS A 690 -29.08 -16.64 5.38
N MET A 691 -27.99 -17.38 5.23
CA MET A 691 -27.72 -18.17 4.03
C MET A 691 -27.25 -19.56 4.39
N LYS A 692 -27.51 -20.52 3.50
CA LYS A 692 -26.81 -21.80 3.50
C LYS A 692 -25.56 -21.70 2.65
N GLY A 693 -24.46 -22.26 3.13
CA GLY A 693 -23.17 -22.29 2.44
C GLY A 693 -22.56 -23.67 2.43
N ALA A 694 -21.91 -24.03 1.33
CA ALA A 694 -21.10 -25.25 1.21
C ALA A 694 -19.66 -24.97 1.67
N MET A 695 -19.13 -25.78 2.58
CA MET A 695 -17.75 -25.69 3.05
C MET A 695 -16.75 -26.35 2.12
N ASN A 696 -17.21 -27.27 1.27
CA ASN A 696 -16.35 -27.93 0.29
C ASN A 696 -16.11 -27.00 -0.93
N PRO A 697 -14.86 -26.84 -1.39
CA PRO A 697 -14.51 -26.00 -2.54
C PRO A 697 -15.28 -26.33 -3.84
N PHE A 698 -15.48 -27.61 -4.16
CA PHE A 698 -16.16 -28.02 -5.39
C PHE A 698 -17.66 -27.73 -5.32
N ASP A 699 -18.31 -28.11 -4.22
CA ASP A 699 -19.73 -27.83 -3.99
C ASP A 699 -20.00 -26.31 -3.99
N SER A 700 -19.12 -25.53 -3.37
CA SER A 700 -19.24 -24.06 -3.36
C SER A 700 -19.10 -23.46 -4.77
N LEU A 701 -18.23 -24.02 -5.61
CA LEU A 701 -18.08 -23.60 -7.02
C LEU A 701 -19.34 -23.91 -7.83
N GLU A 702 -19.96 -25.07 -7.61
CA GLU A 702 -21.22 -25.43 -8.26
C GLU A 702 -22.36 -24.50 -7.86
N VAL A 703 -22.47 -24.19 -6.56
CA VAL A 703 -23.46 -23.21 -6.05
C VAL A 703 -23.18 -21.83 -6.64
N ALA A 704 -21.93 -21.42 -6.76
CA ALA A 704 -21.58 -20.10 -7.31
C ALA A 704 -22.00 -19.92 -8.78
N ALA A 705 -22.13 -21.01 -9.54
CA ALA A 705 -22.61 -21.03 -10.92
C ALA A 705 -24.15 -21.04 -11.04
N SER A 706 -24.89 -21.07 -9.93
CA SER A 706 -26.36 -21.12 -9.96
C SER A 706 -26.99 -19.76 -10.31
N PRO A 707 -28.23 -19.75 -10.84
CA PRO A 707 -29.00 -18.52 -11.01
C PRO A 707 -29.29 -17.80 -9.69
N THR A 708 -29.48 -18.55 -8.59
CA THR A 708 -29.68 -17.99 -7.24
C THR A 708 -28.44 -17.23 -6.75
N ALA A 709 -27.24 -17.74 -7.03
CA ALA A 709 -25.99 -17.05 -6.72
C ALA A 709 -25.81 -15.77 -7.55
N GLU A 710 -26.17 -15.80 -8.84
CA GLU A 710 -26.14 -14.57 -9.65
C GLU A 710 -27.14 -13.52 -9.12
N ALA A 711 -28.36 -13.94 -8.76
CA ALA A 711 -29.34 -13.04 -8.16
C ALA A 711 -28.85 -12.43 -6.84
N ALA A 712 -28.12 -13.19 -6.01
CA ALA A 712 -27.50 -12.68 -4.79
C ALA A 712 -26.38 -11.67 -5.09
N ARG A 713 -25.50 -11.94 -6.07
CA ARG A 713 -24.47 -10.99 -6.51
C ARG A 713 -25.07 -9.69 -7.02
N VAL A 714 -26.14 -9.77 -7.83
CA VAL A 714 -26.86 -8.58 -8.32
C VAL A 714 -27.45 -7.77 -7.16
N ALA A 715 -28.07 -8.43 -6.19
CA ALA A 715 -28.61 -7.76 -5.00
C ALA A 715 -27.51 -7.08 -4.17
N LEU A 716 -26.34 -7.73 -4.02
CA LEU A 716 -25.20 -7.16 -3.30
C LEU A 716 -24.58 -5.96 -4.04
N ARG A 717 -24.47 -6.01 -5.38
CA ARG A 717 -24.07 -4.84 -6.19
C ARG A 717 -25.05 -3.68 -6.03
N HIS A 718 -26.35 -3.97 -6.03
CA HIS A 718 -27.38 -2.94 -5.80
C HIS A 718 -27.28 -2.32 -4.41
N LEU A 719 -26.97 -3.13 -3.38
CA LEU A 719 -26.71 -2.63 -2.02
C LEU A 719 -25.52 -1.67 -1.99
N LEU A 720 -24.41 -2.03 -2.64
CA LEU A 720 -23.23 -1.15 -2.74
C LEU A 720 -23.55 0.19 -3.43
N THR A 721 -24.40 0.18 -4.45
CA THR A 721 -24.80 1.42 -5.14
C THR A 721 -25.82 2.25 -4.37
N ALA A 722 -26.61 1.63 -3.50
CA ALA A 722 -27.61 2.32 -2.67
C ALA A 722 -26.98 3.11 -1.50
N ALA A 723 -25.67 2.96 -1.27
CA ALA A 723 -24.93 3.67 -0.24
C ALA A 723 -25.01 5.19 -0.46
N GLY A 724 -25.87 5.87 0.32
CA GLY A 724 -26.09 7.32 0.24
C GLY A 724 -27.54 7.75 0.50
N ASP A 725 -28.52 6.88 0.24
CA ASP A 725 -29.95 7.09 0.59
C ASP A 725 -30.45 5.99 1.54
N ARG A 726 -30.80 6.37 2.78
CA ARG A 726 -31.28 5.43 3.81
C ARG A 726 -32.48 4.59 3.38
N ARG A 727 -33.42 5.13 2.59
CA ARG A 727 -34.62 4.39 2.16
C ARG A 727 -34.26 3.31 1.14
N ASP A 728 -33.41 3.65 0.19
CA ASP A 728 -32.94 2.69 -0.81
C ASP A 728 -32.05 1.61 -0.19
N THR A 729 -31.24 1.95 0.81
CA THR A 729 -30.45 0.97 1.59
C THR A 729 -31.33 -0.06 2.30
N ALA A 730 -32.38 0.37 3.01
CA ALA A 730 -33.27 -0.57 3.71
C ALA A 730 -33.97 -1.55 2.76
N LYS A 731 -34.42 -1.06 1.59
CA LYS A 731 -35.02 -1.89 0.54
C LYS A 731 -34.00 -2.86 -0.07
N ALA A 732 -32.78 -2.39 -0.31
CA ALA A 732 -31.69 -3.21 -0.84
C ALA A 732 -31.28 -4.31 0.15
N LEU A 733 -31.23 -4.03 1.45
CA LEU A 733 -30.95 -5.01 2.50
C LEU A 733 -32.02 -6.11 2.55
N ALA A 734 -33.31 -5.75 2.52
CA ALA A 734 -34.40 -6.73 2.50
C ALA A 734 -34.36 -7.62 1.24
N ALA A 735 -34.05 -7.01 0.08
CA ALA A 735 -33.88 -7.75 -1.16
C ALA A 735 -32.69 -8.72 -1.08
N LEU A 736 -31.55 -8.27 -0.54
CA LEU A 736 -30.38 -9.13 -0.32
C LEU A 736 -30.72 -10.30 0.59
N GLY A 737 -31.34 -10.06 1.75
CA GLY A 737 -31.75 -11.13 2.69
C GLY A 737 -32.64 -12.18 2.03
N THR A 738 -33.57 -11.76 1.18
CA THR A 738 -34.43 -12.67 0.41
C THR A 738 -33.61 -13.54 -0.57
N ARG A 739 -32.62 -12.95 -1.26
CA ARG A 739 -31.76 -13.70 -2.18
C ARG A 739 -30.80 -14.64 -1.46
N LEU A 740 -30.28 -14.23 -0.30
CA LEU A 740 -29.43 -15.06 0.55
C LEU A 740 -30.17 -16.30 1.07
N ALA A 741 -31.41 -16.13 1.53
CA ALA A 741 -32.23 -17.24 2.01
C ALA A 741 -32.59 -18.26 0.91
N ALA A 742 -32.59 -17.83 -0.36
CA ALA A 742 -32.87 -18.69 -1.50
C ALA A 742 -31.64 -19.48 -2.00
N LEU A 743 -30.43 -19.18 -1.52
CA LEU A 743 -29.22 -19.91 -1.91
C LEU A 743 -29.34 -21.39 -1.56
N MET A 744 -28.91 -22.23 -2.49
CA MET A 744 -29.02 -23.70 -2.40
C MET A 744 -30.47 -24.22 -2.34
N GLY A 745 -31.48 -23.37 -2.57
CA GLY A 745 -32.89 -23.77 -2.64
C GLY A 745 -33.31 -24.47 -3.93
N ASP A 746 -32.42 -24.51 -4.94
CA ASP A 746 -32.70 -24.99 -6.29
C ASP A 746 -32.76 -26.53 -6.42
N GLY A 747 -32.56 -27.27 -5.32
CA GLY A 747 -32.69 -28.74 -5.28
C GLY A 747 -31.57 -29.53 -5.99
N LYS A 748 -30.47 -28.89 -6.39
CA LYS A 748 -29.27 -29.59 -6.88
C LYS A 748 -28.61 -30.36 -5.73
N ALA A 749 -28.30 -31.64 -5.97
CA ALA A 749 -27.58 -32.47 -5.01
C ALA A 749 -26.12 -32.03 -4.94
N LEU A 750 -25.62 -31.78 -3.73
CA LEU A 750 -24.20 -31.56 -3.47
C LEU A 750 -23.46 -32.89 -3.39
N HIS A 751 -22.17 -32.88 -3.69
CA HIS A 751 -21.30 -34.03 -3.49
C HIS A 751 -21.06 -34.31 -2.01
N ASN A 752 -20.95 -33.27 -1.18
CA ASN A 752 -20.73 -33.40 0.26
C ASN A 752 -21.87 -32.70 1.04
N PRO A 753 -23.07 -33.31 1.13
CA PRO A 753 -24.22 -32.68 1.79
C PRO A 753 -23.98 -32.39 3.28
N ASP A 754 -23.17 -33.21 3.95
CA ASP A 754 -22.81 -33.04 5.36
C ASP A 754 -21.81 -31.88 5.59
N ALA A 755 -21.16 -31.39 4.53
CA ALA A 755 -20.23 -30.26 4.58
C ALA A 755 -20.94 -28.93 4.29
N THR A 756 -22.11 -28.71 4.90
CA THR A 756 -22.92 -27.50 4.76
C THR A 756 -23.13 -26.82 6.11
N LEU A 757 -23.32 -25.50 6.09
CA LEU A 757 -23.68 -24.73 7.29
C LEU A 757 -24.69 -23.65 6.99
N THR A 758 -25.34 -23.16 8.05
CA THR A 758 -26.10 -21.92 8.03
C THR A 758 -25.23 -20.79 8.59
N LEU A 759 -25.19 -19.68 7.87
CA LEU A 759 -24.48 -18.45 8.23
C LEU A 759 -25.47 -17.34 8.51
N ALA A 760 -25.33 -16.69 9.66
CA ALA A 760 -25.87 -15.37 9.92
C ALA A 760 -24.97 -14.31 9.26
N VAL A 761 -25.56 -13.46 8.43
CA VAL A 761 -24.89 -12.39 7.70
C VAL A 761 -25.41 -11.04 8.21
N THR A 762 -24.50 -10.23 8.74
CA THR A 762 -24.77 -8.86 9.17
C THR A 762 -24.04 -7.89 8.25
N ALA A 763 -24.75 -6.89 7.73
CA ALA A 763 -24.16 -5.83 6.93
C ALA A 763 -24.02 -4.56 7.77
N SER A 764 -22.90 -3.84 7.60
CA SER A 764 -22.70 -2.51 8.18
C SER A 764 -22.27 -1.51 7.11
N MET A 765 -22.96 -0.38 7.08
CA MET A 765 -22.83 0.69 6.08
C MET A 765 -22.94 2.06 6.77
N PRO A 766 -21.90 2.48 7.54
CA PRO A 766 -21.85 3.81 8.14
C PRO A 766 -21.83 4.88 7.05
N ILE A 767 -22.41 6.06 7.34
CA ILE A 767 -22.53 7.16 6.37
C ILE A 767 -21.15 7.68 5.95
N SER A 768 -20.19 7.74 6.89
CA SER A 768 -18.79 8.09 6.61
C SER A 768 -18.03 7.01 5.84
N GLY A 769 -18.50 5.76 5.90
CA GLY A 769 -17.74 4.60 5.47
C GLY A 769 -16.74 4.12 6.54
N PHE A 770 -15.88 3.19 6.12
CA PHE A 770 -14.76 2.68 6.90
C PHE A 770 -13.46 3.23 6.35
N GLU A 771 -12.94 4.26 7.01
CA GLU A 771 -11.65 4.88 6.73
C GLU A 771 -10.94 5.34 8.01
N THR A 772 -9.62 5.45 7.94
CA THR A 772 -8.81 6.19 8.90
C THR A 772 -7.76 7.00 8.15
N PRO A 773 -7.38 8.22 8.63
CA PRO A 773 -6.25 8.95 8.05
C PRO A 773 -4.98 8.08 8.01
N THR A 774 -4.77 7.34 9.08
CA THR A 774 -3.64 6.44 9.26
C THR A 774 -3.58 5.32 8.19
N ALA A 775 -4.68 4.60 7.92
CA ALA A 775 -4.71 3.60 6.85
C ALA A 775 -4.69 4.25 5.45
N GLN A 776 -5.33 5.41 5.28
CA GLN A 776 -5.30 6.16 4.02
C GLN A 776 -3.87 6.61 3.67
N ARG A 777 -3.01 6.85 4.66
CA ARG A 777 -1.58 7.09 4.43
C ARG A 777 -0.88 5.91 3.74
N LEU A 778 -1.26 4.67 4.05
CA LEU A 778 -0.74 3.49 3.35
C LEU A 778 -1.18 3.50 1.89
N ILE A 779 -2.41 3.94 1.60
CA ILE A 779 -2.91 4.11 0.24
C ILE A 779 -2.15 5.21 -0.51
N VAL A 780 -1.90 6.36 0.11
CA VAL A 780 -1.11 7.44 -0.48
C VAL A 780 0.35 7.00 -0.72
N GLY A 781 0.91 6.25 0.22
CA GLY A 781 2.31 5.82 0.23
C GLY A 781 2.65 4.58 -0.62
N PHE A 782 1.72 3.65 -0.76
CA PHE A 782 1.98 2.34 -1.36
C PHE A 782 0.89 1.92 -2.37
N GLY A 783 -0.21 2.68 -2.45
CA GLY A 783 -1.30 2.47 -3.39
C GLY A 783 -0.97 2.87 -4.83
N ARG A 784 -1.99 2.74 -5.69
CA ARG A 784 -1.95 3.20 -7.07
C ARG A 784 -3.26 3.86 -7.46
N GLY A 785 -3.16 4.98 -8.19
CA GLY A 785 -4.31 5.69 -8.75
C GLY A 785 -5.10 6.47 -7.70
N GLU A 786 -6.39 6.61 -7.94
CA GLU A 786 -7.36 7.25 -7.05
C GLU A 786 -8.33 6.19 -6.52
N PRO A 787 -7.88 5.30 -5.62
CA PRO A 787 -8.79 4.34 -5.00
C PRO A 787 -9.85 5.10 -4.17
N PRO A 788 -11.02 4.48 -3.95
CA PRO A 788 -12.04 5.07 -3.09
C PRO A 788 -11.46 5.40 -1.72
N ALA A 789 -11.66 6.63 -1.30
CA ALA A 789 -11.05 7.16 -0.09
C ALA A 789 -11.69 6.61 1.21
N SER A 790 -12.84 5.92 1.10
CA SER A 790 -13.45 5.13 2.17
C SER A 790 -14.15 3.88 1.61
N LEU A 791 -14.36 2.87 2.47
CA LEU A 791 -15.09 1.65 2.13
C LEU A 791 -16.56 1.76 2.59
N GLY A 792 -17.51 1.51 1.69
CA GLY A 792 -18.94 1.72 1.97
C GLY A 792 -19.67 0.55 2.64
N LEU A 793 -19.09 -0.66 2.65
CA LEU A 793 -19.75 -1.86 3.15
C LEU A 793 -18.75 -2.84 3.75
N VAL A 794 -19.11 -3.42 4.89
CA VAL A 794 -18.46 -4.59 5.47
C VAL A 794 -19.50 -5.62 5.89
N LEU A 795 -19.13 -6.90 5.83
CA LEU A 795 -20.00 -8.01 6.21
C LEU A 795 -19.40 -8.80 7.38
N PHE A 796 -20.23 -9.08 8.38
CA PHE A 796 -19.95 -10.06 9.42
C PHE A 796 -20.68 -11.36 9.08
N CYS A 797 -19.96 -12.47 8.99
CA CYS A 797 -20.55 -13.78 8.71
C CYS A 797 -20.26 -14.73 9.86
N LYS A 798 -21.28 -15.16 10.61
CA LYS A 798 -21.13 -16.07 11.78
C LYS A 798 -21.83 -17.39 11.50
N ALA A 799 -21.22 -18.52 11.84
CA ALA A 799 -21.88 -19.82 11.74
C ALA A 799 -22.81 -20.04 12.96
N ASP A 800 -23.97 -20.66 12.75
CA ASP A 800 -24.98 -20.85 13.81
C ASP A 800 -24.47 -21.69 15.02
N PHE A 801 -23.45 -22.53 14.84
CA PHE A 801 -22.86 -23.32 15.93
C PHE A 801 -21.76 -22.59 16.74
N ASP A 802 -21.41 -21.35 16.39
CA ASP A 802 -20.41 -20.55 17.12
C ASP A 802 -21.01 -19.88 18.40
N ASP A 803 -22.26 -20.17 18.79
CA ASP A 803 -22.82 -19.79 20.11
C ASP A 803 -22.27 -20.71 21.21
N VAL A 804 -21.02 -20.45 21.59
CA VAL A 804 -20.37 -21.06 22.75
C VAL A 804 -20.67 -20.22 23.99
N ASP A 805 -21.91 -20.29 24.48
CA ASP A 805 -22.25 -20.02 25.90
C ASP A 805 -21.84 -21.21 26.81
N LYS A 806 -20.96 -22.10 26.33
CA LYS A 806 -20.41 -23.24 27.09
C LYS A 806 -18.94 -23.07 27.47
N ALA A 807 -18.50 -21.84 27.70
CA ALA A 807 -17.12 -21.53 28.09
C ALA A 807 -16.86 -21.61 29.61
N GLU A 808 -17.80 -22.10 30.42
CA GLU A 808 -17.63 -22.21 31.89
C GLU A 808 -17.04 -23.54 32.39
N GLU A 809 -16.69 -24.50 31.53
CA GLU A 809 -16.31 -25.87 31.98
C GLU A 809 -14.84 -26.28 31.73
N TYR A 810 -13.94 -25.37 31.37
CA TYR A 810 -12.52 -25.73 31.11
C TYR A 810 -11.48 -24.93 31.92
N ASP A 811 -11.88 -24.37 33.06
CA ASP A 811 -10.94 -23.96 34.12
C ASP A 811 -11.14 -24.88 35.34
N ASP A 812 -10.68 -26.12 35.24
CA ASP A 812 -10.33 -26.99 36.37
C ASP A 812 -9.24 -28.00 35.98
#